data_AF-A0A5J4ULG0-F1
#
_entry.id   AF-A0A5J4ULG0-F1
#
_cell.length_a   1.000
_cell.length_b   1.000
_cell.length_c   1.000
_cell.angle_alpha   90.00
_cell.angle_beta   90.00
_cell.angle_gamma   90.00
#
_symmetry.space_group_name_H-M   'P 1'
#
loop_
_entity.id
_entity.type
_entity.pdbx_description
1 polymer ?
#
loop_
_entity_poly.entity_id
_entity_poly.type
_entity_poly.pdbx_seq_one_letter_code
_entity_poly.pdbx_strand_id
1 'polypeptide(L)'
;DGGGIFALVSEVNSQLSLEDIKFEECTVDENQYGYGGGAYIIVQFQASCIINKVQFKDCNAYREGGGIFVNGFGQMNQIINRTQFTNCEVYWNGGGMIAEIPSENSILELIGVIFENCNSLDYDGGGIYLTVSSEAQLILSETCLFKDCSSSQAGGGCYFICHNSSSKIQINGELEFDNCSSTYAGGGMFIIINNQQTIDINQMQFKDCSAKDGGGILISVYGGKTNILNQCLFTKCKSISGNGGGICSDINDGTLNIEDTTFNSCSCTQPGDGGALYLIQGSSSIISITNSSFINCKTISNSSNQIYGWGGAIFIQTLVTASNLNESNFLMRDLIFNGCSAVNSIGNIIHIQSVNTLATGESIKNGNLLTVNETTNLYENKLYGSDYMGIDESKAINGNAPISNHEPLFVNPPYRIFLNPYLVNVDDGIDNVFCGESDMPCKRIKYILNLDGTKIQNYNKDQDIITINLTSQTELENDIQINSLSPFGSKVIIQSDGYSPEAEEDNYLKQSISTSLFSNSLFTISETGDLSLLGLHFDNLNPSSTNALISITSNDYTQEPKITIIDCEFNQDSSSYSSSNSSSSLSHSIISIDGGQMSIIRTSIENYKFSNDKSYLMIQSDQISSLVYRINNIIIIESTFSNIQQFGTGNGTAINAHLQTGSYLLIDNSKFNQCKGSSDGGAIYLNISNQVQVTISNSTFDQCEAYSGGGIYASIYTGGKLIIDGQCKFTECNSSEYGGGIRVNIFDLDSQLTLEDGVKFEDCTSTWGGGILISLYGGKINILNQCLFKECKSISGNGGGIFSDINDGTVYIEDTTFNSCSSTQPGDGGALALYQKLNSIISITNSSFINCKTISNPLEQNFGWGGAINIQFNMTAENLNESNFLMRDLIFIGCSAVNSIGNNIHIESDNILATGESIKNGNLITVKDLSNPPNIISDLYTS
;
A
#
# COMPACT_ATOMS: atom_id res chain seq x y z
N ASP A 1 25.49 15.03 -55.27
CA ASP A 1 25.32 16.25 -54.45
C ASP A 1 24.56 17.34 -55.18
N GLY A 2 23.78 18.14 -54.45
CA GLY A 2 23.05 19.30 -54.96
C GLY A 2 21.89 18.93 -55.87
N GLY A 3 20.87 18.23 -55.34
CA GLY A 3 19.79 17.62 -56.14
C GLY A 3 19.06 18.59 -57.07
N GLY A 4 19.00 19.88 -56.70
CA GLY A 4 18.63 20.98 -57.60
C GLY A 4 19.84 21.73 -58.17
N ILE A 5 20.76 22.18 -57.32
CA ILE A 5 21.95 22.94 -57.75
C ILE A 5 23.23 22.52 -57.01
N PHE A 6 24.31 22.39 -57.77
CA PHE A 6 25.68 22.36 -57.25
C PHE A 6 26.43 23.61 -57.72
N ALA A 7 27.10 24.33 -56.81
CA ALA A 7 27.87 25.51 -57.14
C ALA A 7 29.20 25.60 -56.37
N LEU A 8 30.26 25.97 -57.08
CA LEU A 8 31.55 26.36 -56.51
C LEU A 8 31.78 27.85 -56.77
N VAL A 9 31.88 28.64 -55.71
CA VAL A 9 32.14 30.08 -55.74
C VAL A 9 33.49 30.36 -55.11
N SER A 10 34.43 30.89 -55.88
CA SER A 10 35.84 30.99 -55.49
C SER A 10 36.43 32.33 -55.90
N GLU A 11 37.43 32.79 -55.15
CA GLU A 11 38.19 34.03 -55.37
C GLU A 11 37.45 35.32 -54.98
N VAL A 12 38.24 36.39 -54.82
CA VAL A 12 37.81 37.72 -54.42
C VAL A 12 36.81 38.29 -55.44
N ASN A 13 35.73 38.90 -54.96
CA ASN A 13 34.63 39.50 -55.74
C ASN A 13 33.73 38.51 -56.50
N SER A 14 33.89 37.20 -56.32
CA SER A 14 32.95 36.21 -56.83
C SER A 14 31.71 36.14 -55.92
N GLN A 15 30.52 36.12 -56.53
CA GLN A 15 29.25 36.03 -55.82
C GLN A 15 28.26 35.12 -56.54
N LEU A 16 27.61 34.23 -55.79
CA LEU A 16 26.38 33.55 -56.20
C LEU A 16 25.20 34.22 -55.50
N SER A 17 24.14 34.53 -56.24
CA SER A 17 22.88 35.01 -55.69
C SER A 17 21.72 34.14 -56.18
N LEU A 18 20.94 33.61 -55.24
CA LEU A 18 19.69 32.91 -55.48
C LEU A 18 18.56 33.78 -54.92
N GLU A 19 17.65 34.25 -55.77
CA GLU A 19 16.57 35.18 -55.39
C GLU A 19 15.20 34.65 -55.81
N ASP A 20 14.25 34.60 -54.87
CA ASP A 20 12.84 34.24 -55.12
C ASP A 20 12.68 32.89 -55.86
N ILE A 21 13.51 31.89 -55.52
CA ILE A 21 13.53 30.54 -56.12
C ILE A 21 12.83 29.52 -55.21
N LYS A 22 12.21 28.50 -55.81
CA LYS A 22 11.70 27.33 -55.10
C LYS A 22 12.40 26.05 -55.59
N PHE A 23 13.04 25.33 -54.68
CA PHE A 23 13.48 23.95 -54.83
C PHE A 23 12.42 23.05 -54.19
N GLU A 24 11.79 22.18 -54.97
CA GLU A 24 10.72 21.29 -54.52
C GLU A 24 11.05 19.84 -54.90
N GLU A 25 10.86 18.91 -53.96
CA GLU A 25 11.06 17.47 -54.17
C GLU A 25 12.48 17.07 -54.65
N CYS A 26 13.49 17.91 -54.36
CA CYS A 26 14.88 17.66 -54.77
C CYS A 26 15.53 16.64 -53.82
N THR A 27 15.98 15.50 -54.36
CA THR A 27 16.51 14.38 -53.55
C THR A 27 17.88 13.92 -54.03
N VAL A 28 18.79 13.63 -53.09
CA VAL A 28 20.10 13.02 -53.36
C VAL A 28 20.24 11.71 -52.58
N ASP A 29 20.22 10.59 -53.30
CA ASP A 29 20.29 9.23 -52.75
C ASP A 29 21.71 8.81 -52.30
N GLU A 30 21.78 7.70 -51.55
CA GLU A 30 22.99 7.07 -50.98
C GLU A 30 24.15 6.84 -51.97
N ASN A 31 23.83 6.64 -53.26
CA ASN A 31 24.83 6.27 -54.28
C ASN A 31 25.72 7.44 -54.77
N GLN A 32 25.52 8.69 -54.29
CA GLN A 32 26.22 9.88 -54.81
C GLN A 32 26.71 10.87 -53.74
N TYR A 33 27.51 10.41 -52.77
CA TYR A 33 28.08 11.21 -51.66
C TYR A 33 27.04 11.87 -50.72
N GLY A 34 25.86 12.25 -51.19
CA GLY A 34 24.66 12.48 -50.40
C GLY A 34 24.49 13.89 -49.84
N TYR A 35 25.12 14.92 -50.41
CA TYR A 35 25.12 16.28 -49.86
C TYR A 35 24.09 17.20 -50.54
N GLY A 36 23.35 17.98 -49.75
CA GLY A 36 22.52 19.10 -50.22
C GLY A 36 21.34 18.66 -51.11
N GLY A 37 20.21 18.30 -50.51
CA GLY A 37 19.06 17.76 -51.25
C GLY A 37 18.52 18.74 -52.29
N GLY A 38 18.35 20.00 -51.91
CA GLY A 38 18.07 21.10 -52.83
C GLY A 38 19.33 21.72 -53.42
N ALA A 39 20.28 22.11 -52.57
CA ALA A 39 21.49 22.81 -52.99
C ALA A 39 22.76 22.33 -52.26
N TYR A 40 23.86 22.21 -53.00
CA TYR A 40 25.20 22.07 -52.44
C TYR A 40 26.10 23.20 -52.95
N ILE A 41 26.52 24.07 -52.03
CA ILE A 41 27.27 25.29 -52.37
C ILE A 41 28.60 25.28 -51.62
N ILE A 42 29.69 25.41 -52.37
CA ILE A 42 31.05 25.57 -51.83
C ILE A 42 31.47 27.02 -52.05
N VAL A 43 31.84 27.72 -50.98
CA VAL A 43 32.30 29.12 -51.04
C VAL A 43 33.71 29.22 -50.44
N GLN A 44 34.65 29.81 -51.19
CA GLN A 44 36.06 29.85 -50.77
C GLN A 44 36.81 31.11 -51.22
N PHE A 45 37.93 31.40 -50.54
CA PHE A 45 38.86 32.49 -50.87
C PHE A 45 38.21 33.88 -51.05
N GLN A 46 37.50 34.35 -50.01
CA GLN A 46 36.80 35.65 -49.94
C GLN A 46 35.60 35.80 -50.89
N ALA A 47 35.08 34.69 -51.42
CA ALA A 47 33.84 34.68 -52.19
C ALA A 47 32.60 34.88 -51.29
N SER A 48 31.46 35.18 -51.93
CA SER A 48 30.18 35.39 -51.25
C SER A 48 29.02 34.57 -51.81
N CYS A 49 28.07 34.22 -50.95
CA CYS A 49 26.80 33.60 -51.34
C CYS A 49 25.63 34.32 -50.68
N ILE A 50 24.62 34.70 -51.47
CA ILE A 50 23.39 35.31 -51.00
C ILE A 50 22.20 34.45 -51.43
N ILE A 51 21.43 33.98 -50.45
CA ILE A 51 20.20 33.21 -50.65
C ILE A 51 19.06 34.03 -50.08
N ASN A 52 18.24 34.61 -50.96
CA ASN A 52 17.24 35.60 -50.61
C ASN A 52 15.84 35.14 -51.02
N LYS A 53 14.94 34.97 -50.04
CA LYS A 53 13.55 34.54 -50.23
C LYS A 53 13.42 33.22 -51.00
N VAL A 54 14.32 32.28 -50.72
CA VAL A 54 14.30 30.96 -51.36
C VAL A 54 13.43 30.00 -50.53
N GLN A 55 12.77 29.07 -51.19
CA GLN A 55 12.04 27.97 -50.56
C GLN A 55 12.67 26.64 -50.90
N PHE A 56 13.08 25.88 -49.89
CA PHE A 56 13.45 24.48 -49.99
C PHE A 56 12.32 23.65 -49.39
N LYS A 57 11.57 22.94 -50.23
CA LYS A 57 10.38 22.19 -49.82
C LYS A 57 10.52 20.72 -50.21
N ASP A 58 10.27 19.82 -49.27
CA ASP A 58 10.33 18.36 -49.50
C ASP A 58 11.70 17.93 -50.09
N CYS A 59 12.79 18.59 -49.66
CA CYS A 59 14.14 18.33 -50.17
C CYS A 59 14.91 17.39 -49.23
N ASN A 60 15.52 16.35 -49.79
CA ASN A 60 16.08 15.24 -49.01
C ASN A 60 17.51 14.91 -49.42
N ALA A 61 18.35 14.59 -48.42
CA ALA A 61 19.73 14.19 -48.63
C ALA A 61 20.10 12.95 -47.81
N TYR A 62 20.93 12.07 -48.35
CA TYR A 62 21.38 10.91 -47.57
C TYR A 62 22.42 11.26 -46.50
N ARG A 63 23.36 12.19 -46.73
CA ARG A 63 24.40 12.49 -45.74
C ARG A 63 24.11 13.77 -44.98
N GLU A 64 24.21 14.92 -45.63
CA GLU A 64 24.22 16.19 -44.90
C GLU A 64 23.45 17.27 -45.68
N GLY A 65 22.67 18.08 -44.97
CA GLY A 65 21.93 19.22 -45.51
C GLY A 65 20.75 18.80 -46.39
N GLY A 66 19.64 18.38 -45.78
CA GLY A 66 18.45 17.93 -46.52
C GLY A 66 17.92 19.00 -47.49
N GLY A 67 17.83 20.25 -47.04
CA GLY A 67 17.58 21.40 -47.92
C GLY A 67 18.86 21.89 -48.60
N ILE A 68 19.82 22.34 -47.80
CA ILE A 68 21.07 22.91 -48.30
C ILE A 68 22.30 22.46 -47.50
N PHE A 69 23.38 22.22 -48.22
CA PHE A 69 24.72 22.14 -47.64
C PHE A 69 25.51 23.35 -48.10
N VAL A 70 25.99 24.18 -47.16
CA VAL A 70 26.99 25.21 -47.46
C VAL A 70 28.35 24.90 -46.83
N ASN A 71 29.34 24.65 -47.69
CA ASN A 71 30.71 24.32 -47.31
C ASN A 71 31.64 25.53 -47.51
N GLY A 72 32.54 25.77 -46.57
CA GLY A 72 33.48 26.88 -46.57
C GLY A 72 34.94 26.44 -46.61
N PHE A 73 35.77 27.11 -47.43
CA PHE A 73 37.23 27.01 -47.35
C PHE A 73 37.90 28.39 -47.35
N GLY A 74 38.61 28.73 -46.27
CA GLY A 74 39.16 30.08 -46.08
C GLY A 74 38.07 31.12 -45.82
N GLN A 75 38.41 32.41 -45.94
CA GLN A 75 37.49 33.49 -45.60
C GLN A 75 36.26 33.48 -46.52
N MET A 76 35.06 33.67 -45.98
CA MET A 76 33.81 33.62 -46.76
C MET A 76 32.72 34.51 -46.15
N ASN A 77 31.79 35.00 -46.98
CA ASN A 77 30.59 35.71 -46.53
C ASN A 77 29.31 35.06 -47.07
N GLN A 78 28.43 34.64 -46.18
CA GLN A 78 27.16 34.00 -46.52
C GLN A 78 26.00 34.76 -45.89
N ILE A 79 24.98 35.07 -46.69
CA ILE A 79 23.74 35.70 -46.22
C ILE A 79 22.57 34.84 -46.65
N ILE A 80 21.78 34.36 -45.70
CA ILE A 80 20.54 33.64 -45.94
C ILE A 80 19.41 34.48 -45.37
N ASN A 81 18.62 35.10 -46.25
CA ASN A 81 17.62 36.09 -45.91
C ASN A 81 16.22 35.61 -46.31
N ARG A 82 15.29 35.58 -45.37
CA ARG A 82 13.86 35.23 -45.56
C ARG A 82 13.63 33.91 -46.28
N THR A 83 14.57 32.97 -46.11
CA THR A 83 14.55 31.66 -46.74
C THR A 83 13.79 30.68 -45.85
N GLN A 84 13.06 29.75 -46.46
CA GLN A 84 12.24 28.76 -45.78
C GLN A 84 12.68 27.35 -46.15
N PHE A 85 12.84 26.50 -45.14
CA PHE A 85 13.07 25.07 -45.25
C PHE A 85 11.82 24.36 -44.69
N THR A 86 11.15 23.55 -45.51
CA THR A 86 9.91 22.88 -45.11
C THR A 86 9.95 21.42 -45.51
N ASN A 87 9.72 20.52 -44.55
CA ASN A 87 9.73 19.07 -44.76
C ASN A 87 11.08 18.58 -45.36
N CYS A 88 12.20 19.17 -44.94
CA CYS A 88 13.51 18.74 -45.42
C CYS A 88 14.06 17.64 -44.51
N GLU A 89 14.52 16.54 -45.10
CA GLU A 89 15.00 15.39 -44.34
C GLU A 89 16.43 15.01 -44.71
N VAL A 90 17.17 14.56 -43.71
CA VAL A 90 18.52 14.01 -43.89
C VAL A 90 18.70 12.76 -43.06
N TYR A 91 19.46 11.78 -43.57
CA TYR A 91 19.79 10.62 -42.77
C TYR A 91 20.89 10.92 -41.74
N TRP A 92 21.91 11.76 -42.03
CA TRP A 92 22.87 12.23 -41.00
C TRP A 92 22.57 13.65 -40.50
N ASN A 93 23.37 14.67 -40.85
CA ASN A 93 23.36 15.94 -40.11
C ASN A 93 22.65 17.08 -40.87
N GLY A 94 21.88 17.92 -40.16
CA GLY A 94 21.28 19.13 -40.72
C GLY A 94 20.11 18.86 -41.66
N GLY A 95 18.92 18.55 -41.11
CA GLY A 95 17.73 18.23 -41.92
C GLY A 95 17.32 19.37 -42.86
N GLY A 96 17.34 20.61 -42.39
CA GLY A 96 17.19 21.77 -43.25
C GLY A 96 18.52 22.21 -43.87
N MET A 97 19.50 22.49 -43.01
CA MET A 97 20.76 23.11 -43.42
C MET A 97 21.98 22.58 -42.68
N ILE A 98 23.07 22.40 -43.43
CA ILE A 98 24.44 22.37 -42.90
C ILE A 98 25.15 23.67 -43.26
N ALA A 99 25.87 24.23 -42.28
CA ALA A 99 26.81 25.30 -42.54
C ALA A 99 28.11 25.11 -41.74
N GLU A 100 29.24 25.25 -42.43
CA GLU A 100 30.58 25.23 -41.86
C GLU A 100 31.25 26.59 -42.04
N ILE A 101 31.73 27.18 -40.95
CA ILE A 101 32.39 28.50 -40.94
C ILE A 101 33.84 28.33 -40.46
N PRO A 102 34.84 28.24 -41.37
CA PRO A 102 36.14 27.62 -41.05
C PRO A 102 37.25 28.57 -40.58
N SER A 103 37.19 29.88 -40.88
CA SER A 103 38.36 30.78 -40.79
C SER A 103 38.06 32.22 -40.35
N GLU A 104 39.12 32.96 -40.02
CA GLU A 104 39.07 34.35 -39.55
C GLU A 104 38.26 35.24 -40.51
N ASN A 105 37.45 36.15 -39.95
CA ASN A 105 36.63 37.10 -40.71
C ASN A 105 35.57 36.46 -41.62
N SER A 106 35.24 35.18 -41.42
CA SER A 106 34.12 34.53 -42.11
C SER A 106 32.80 34.87 -41.41
N ILE A 107 31.76 35.17 -42.18
CA ILE A 107 30.44 35.56 -41.67
C ILE A 107 29.36 34.66 -42.27
N LEU A 108 28.52 34.09 -41.41
CA LEU A 108 27.20 33.57 -41.80
C LEU A 108 26.14 34.43 -41.12
N GLU A 109 25.30 35.07 -41.93
CA GLU A 109 24.15 35.83 -41.46
C GLU A 109 22.85 35.12 -41.85
N LEU A 110 22.03 34.75 -40.86
CA LEU A 110 20.66 34.29 -41.07
C LEU A 110 19.70 35.41 -40.69
N ILE A 111 18.84 35.82 -41.62
CA ILE A 111 17.91 36.93 -41.45
C ILE A 111 16.49 36.42 -41.67
N GLY A 112 15.68 36.31 -40.62
CA GLY A 112 14.27 35.91 -40.75
C GLY A 112 14.05 34.53 -41.39
N VAL A 113 14.91 33.56 -41.08
CA VAL A 113 14.90 32.21 -41.68
C VAL A 113 13.95 31.29 -40.92
N ILE A 114 13.24 30.43 -41.65
CA ILE A 114 12.28 29.47 -41.08
C ILE A 114 12.70 28.04 -41.43
N PHE A 115 12.77 27.19 -40.41
CA PHE A 115 12.88 25.74 -40.53
C PHE A 115 11.59 25.14 -39.97
N GLU A 116 10.80 24.47 -40.80
CA GLU A 116 9.54 23.84 -40.41
C GLU A 116 9.55 22.36 -40.80
N ASN A 117 9.33 21.49 -39.82
CA ASN A 117 9.30 20.03 -40.00
C ASN A 117 10.57 19.48 -40.68
N CYS A 118 11.74 19.98 -40.28
CA CYS A 118 13.03 19.51 -40.77
C CYS A 118 13.61 18.43 -39.85
N ASN A 119 14.07 17.32 -40.43
CA ASN A 119 14.40 16.11 -39.67
C ASN A 119 15.78 15.55 -39.98
N SER A 120 16.51 15.16 -38.94
CA SER A 120 17.70 14.32 -39.00
C SER A 120 17.37 12.93 -38.44
N LEU A 121 17.49 11.90 -39.28
CA LEU A 121 16.96 10.56 -38.97
C LEU A 121 17.92 9.68 -38.15
N ASP A 122 19.25 9.87 -38.25
CA ASP A 122 20.25 9.02 -37.57
C ASP A 122 21.32 9.82 -36.79
N TYR A 123 21.37 11.15 -36.95
CA TYR A 123 22.34 12.03 -36.27
C TYR A 123 21.72 13.35 -35.79
N ASP A 124 22.42 14.47 -35.95
CA ASP A 124 22.22 15.70 -35.21
C ASP A 124 21.63 16.84 -36.07
N GLY A 125 20.99 17.81 -35.42
CA GLY A 125 20.58 19.07 -36.05
C GLY A 125 19.40 18.90 -37.01
N GLY A 126 18.19 18.76 -36.49
CA GLY A 126 17.00 18.58 -37.34
C GLY A 126 16.74 19.78 -38.26
N GLY A 127 16.76 20.99 -37.72
CA GLY A 127 16.71 22.21 -38.53
C GLY A 127 18.06 22.56 -39.13
N ILE A 128 19.05 22.82 -38.27
CA ILE A 128 20.40 23.24 -38.68
C ILE A 128 21.48 22.48 -37.91
N TYR A 129 22.52 22.08 -38.63
CA TYR A 129 23.80 21.67 -38.06
C TYR A 129 24.86 22.72 -38.40
N LEU A 130 25.52 23.27 -37.38
CA LEU A 130 26.41 24.42 -37.53
C LEU A 130 27.74 24.23 -36.79
N THR A 131 28.84 24.40 -37.53
CA THR A 131 30.21 24.39 -37.00
C THR A 131 30.88 25.74 -37.22
N VAL A 132 31.40 26.34 -36.14
CA VAL A 132 32.07 27.66 -36.18
C VAL A 132 33.51 27.58 -35.66
N SER A 133 34.48 28.01 -36.46
CA SER A 133 35.93 27.94 -36.18
C SER A 133 36.67 29.28 -36.41
N SER A 134 37.75 29.51 -35.66
CA SER A 134 38.80 30.53 -35.92
C SER A 134 38.32 31.98 -36.14
N GLU A 135 37.76 32.67 -35.14
CA GLU A 135 37.32 34.09 -35.24
C GLU A 135 36.15 34.36 -36.22
N ALA A 136 35.50 33.30 -36.69
CA ALA A 136 34.29 33.40 -37.48
C ALA A 136 33.10 33.95 -36.66
N GLN A 137 32.16 34.59 -37.37
CA GLN A 137 30.94 35.16 -36.79
C GLN A 137 29.70 34.49 -37.37
N LEU A 138 28.87 33.96 -36.47
CA LEU A 138 27.47 33.70 -36.76
C LEU A 138 26.67 34.92 -36.31
N ILE A 139 25.87 35.47 -37.22
CA ILE A 139 24.95 36.56 -36.95
C ILE A 139 23.54 36.06 -37.26
N LEU A 140 22.65 36.20 -36.28
CA LEU A 140 21.23 35.93 -36.46
C LEU A 140 20.51 37.27 -36.28
N SER A 141 19.74 37.67 -37.29
CA SER A 141 19.04 38.95 -37.37
C SER A 141 17.56 38.72 -37.68
N GLU A 142 16.68 39.63 -37.25
CA GLU A 142 15.22 39.41 -37.28
C GLU A 142 14.82 38.11 -36.52
N THR A 143 13.56 37.71 -36.60
CA THR A 143 13.06 36.51 -35.91
C THR A 143 13.32 35.27 -36.78
N CYS A 144 14.15 34.33 -36.31
CA CYS A 144 14.33 33.03 -36.96
C CYS A 144 13.56 31.94 -36.19
N LEU A 145 12.84 31.09 -36.92
CA LEU A 145 11.92 30.09 -36.36
C LEU A 145 12.38 28.67 -36.70
N PHE A 146 12.46 27.83 -35.68
CA PHE A 146 12.59 26.38 -35.76
C PHE A 146 11.30 25.77 -35.22
N LYS A 147 10.52 25.14 -36.09
CA LYS A 147 9.22 24.61 -35.74
C LYS A 147 9.10 23.15 -36.15
N ASP A 148 8.66 22.31 -35.23
CA ASP A 148 8.43 20.88 -35.49
C ASP A 148 9.69 20.15 -36.00
N CYS A 149 10.89 20.67 -35.75
CA CYS A 149 12.14 20.05 -36.16
C CYS A 149 12.56 18.91 -35.23
N SER A 150 13.12 17.83 -35.78
CA SER A 150 13.57 16.70 -34.97
C SER A 150 14.92 16.10 -35.35
N SER A 151 15.61 15.53 -34.36
CA SER A 151 16.88 14.81 -34.56
C SER A 151 16.86 13.49 -33.76
N SER A 152 17.41 12.43 -34.32
CA SER A 152 17.51 11.17 -33.59
C SER A 152 18.66 11.12 -32.58
N GLN A 153 19.61 12.06 -32.62
CA GLN A 153 20.66 12.23 -31.63
C GLN A 153 20.47 13.52 -30.82
N ALA A 154 21.05 14.64 -31.24
CA ALA A 154 20.99 15.89 -30.51
C ALA A 154 20.65 17.12 -31.35
N GLY A 155 20.10 18.15 -30.70
CA GLY A 155 19.77 19.43 -31.33
C GLY A 155 18.60 19.31 -32.30
N GLY A 156 17.39 19.07 -31.79
CA GLY A 156 16.20 18.88 -32.63
C GLY A 156 15.96 20.05 -33.59
N GLY A 157 16.07 21.28 -33.09
CA GLY A 157 16.10 22.47 -33.95
C GLY A 157 17.51 22.79 -34.45
N CYS A 158 18.46 22.93 -33.53
CA CYS A 158 19.82 23.40 -33.81
C CYS A 158 20.87 22.57 -33.09
N TYR A 159 21.85 22.08 -33.84
CA TYR A 159 23.06 21.49 -33.28
C TYR A 159 24.25 22.40 -33.57
N PHE A 160 24.95 22.79 -32.51
CA PHE A 160 25.93 23.87 -32.55
C PHE A 160 27.27 23.48 -31.91
N ILE A 161 28.33 23.49 -32.71
CA ILE A 161 29.70 23.23 -32.24
C ILE A 161 30.60 24.45 -32.47
N CYS A 162 31.33 24.83 -31.43
CA CYS A 162 32.41 25.82 -31.53
C CYS A 162 33.78 25.24 -31.10
N HIS A 163 34.81 25.47 -31.93
CA HIS A 163 36.19 25.04 -31.69
C HIS A 163 37.21 26.15 -31.98
N ASN A 164 38.37 26.09 -31.29
CA ASN A 164 39.56 26.97 -31.41
C ASN A 164 39.39 28.42 -30.87
N SER A 165 40.49 29.01 -30.37
CA SER A 165 40.46 30.31 -29.68
C SER A 165 39.93 31.45 -30.56
N SER A 166 39.24 32.42 -29.94
CA SER A 166 38.78 33.75 -30.45
C SER A 166 37.54 33.86 -31.37
N SER A 167 36.78 32.79 -31.66
CA SER A 167 35.45 32.91 -32.30
C SER A 167 34.44 33.66 -31.43
N LYS A 168 33.74 34.65 -32.02
CA LYS A 168 32.68 35.42 -31.36
C LYS A 168 31.35 35.12 -32.04
N ILE A 169 30.47 34.42 -31.33
CA ILE A 169 29.12 34.14 -31.79
C ILE A 169 28.19 35.21 -31.23
N GLN A 170 27.45 35.91 -32.09
CA GLN A 170 26.51 36.95 -31.69
C GLN A 170 25.11 36.63 -32.22
N ILE A 171 24.25 36.20 -31.31
CA ILE A 171 22.82 36.01 -31.59
C ILE A 171 22.14 37.32 -31.21
N ASN A 172 21.85 38.16 -32.21
CA ASN A 172 21.30 39.52 -32.05
C ASN A 172 19.80 39.62 -32.35
N GLY A 173 19.22 38.58 -32.99
CA GLY A 173 17.80 38.45 -33.31
C GLY A 173 17.08 37.47 -32.38
N GLU A 174 15.75 37.45 -32.46
CA GLU A 174 14.91 36.54 -31.68
C GLU A 174 14.95 35.15 -32.31
N LEU A 175 15.37 34.13 -31.55
CA LEU A 175 15.24 32.73 -31.97
C LEU A 175 14.06 32.08 -31.26
N GLU A 176 13.19 31.46 -32.04
CA GLU A 176 12.07 30.69 -31.52
C GLU A 176 12.23 29.23 -31.90
N PHE A 177 12.23 28.35 -30.90
CA PHE A 177 12.15 26.91 -31.04
C PHE A 177 10.77 26.48 -30.53
N ASP A 178 9.89 26.06 -31.43
CA ASP A 178 8.53 25.60 -31.10
C ASP A 178 8.37 24.12 -31.46
N ASN A 179 8.09 23.31 -30.46
CA ASN A 179 7.87 21.87 -30.58
C ASN A 179 9.04 21.11 -31.25
N CYS A 180 10.29 21.55 -31.00
CA CYS A 180 11.47 20.82 -31.46
C CYS A 180 11.80 19.64 -30.54
N SER A 181 12.33 18.54 -31.10
CA SER A 181 12.63 17.35 -30.31
C SER A 181 13.92 16.63 -30.69
N SER A 182 14.58 16.00 -29.72
CA SER A 182 15.67 15.08 -29.98
C SER A 182 15.56 13.82 -29.12
N THR A 183 16.09 12.69 -29.57
CA THR A 183 16.02 11.46 -28.77
C THR A 183 16.98 11.49 -27.57
N TYR A 184 18.13 12.14 -27.69
CA TYR A 184 19.16 12.12 -26.64
C TYR A 184 19.35 13.48 -25.95
N ALA A 185 19.63 14.56 -26.67
CA ALA A 185 20.05 15.79 -26.02
C ALA A 185 19.61 17.07 -26.73
N GLY A 186 19.16 18.08 -25.98
CA GLY A 186 18.88 19.40 -26.52
C GLY A 186 17.72 19.40 -27.53
N GLY A 187 16.48 19.36 -27.04
CA GLY A 187 15.30 19.23 -27.91
C GLY A 187 15.16 20.41 -28.87
N GLY A 188 15.35 21.62 -28.36
CA GLY A 188 15.53 22.81 -29.19
C GLY A 188 16.96 22.93 -29.72
N MET A 189 17.94 22.98 -28.80
CA MET A 189 19.32 23.30 -29.14
C MET A 189 20.35 22.46 -28.37
N PHE A 190 21.44 22.10 -29.02
CA PHE A 190 22.59 21.45 -28.39
C PHE A 190 23.87 22.26 -28.64
N ILE A 191 24.65 22.52 -27.58
CA ILE A 191 25.84 23.36 -27.63
C ILE A 191 27.05 22.65 -27.01
N ILE A 192 28.18 22.65 -27.74
CA ILE A 192 29.50 22.31 -27.20
C ILE A 192 30.45 23.50 -27.32
N ILE A 193 31.10 23.86 -26.21
CA ILE A 193 32.10 24.94 -26.13
C ILE A 193 33.43 24.41 -25.59
N ASN A 194 34.55 24.78 -26.23
CA ASN A 194 35.90 24.40 -25.81
C ASN A 194 36.85 25.62 -25.75
N ASN A 195 37.92 25.55 -24.96
CA ASN A 195 39.11 26.42 -25.03
C ASN A 195 38.87 27.94 -24.84
N GLN A 196 38.28 28.37 -23.72
CA GLN A 196 38.13 29.80 -23.33
C GLN A 196 37.25 30.66 -24.25
N GLN A 197 36.39 30.04 -25.07
CA GLN A 197 35.42 30.75 -25.90
C GLN A 197 34.26 31.35 -25.09
N THR A 198 33.58 32.36 -25.63
CA THR A 198 32.35 32.93 -25.05
C THR A 198 31.20 32.88 -26.05
N ILE A 199 30.04 32.38 -25.62
CA ILE A 199 28.77 32.43 -26.38
C ILE A 199 27.75 33.25 -25.59
N ASP A 200 27.15 34.24 -26.25
CA ASP A 200 26.04 35.03 -25.73
C ASP A 200 24.73 34.62 -26.41
N ILE A 201 23.80 34.10 -25.62
CA ILE A 201 22.44 33.70 -25.98
C ILE A 201 21.50 34.76 -25.43
N ASN A 202 20.84 35.52 -26.30
CA ASN A 202 19.98 36.63 -25.92
C ASN A 202 18.57 36.44 -26.50
N GLN A 203 17.54 36.79 -25.72
CA GLN A 203 16.14 36.90 -26.20
C GLN A 203 15.62 35.64 -26.93
N MET A 204 16.01 34.44 -26.49
CA MET A 204 15.53 33.19 -27.10
C MET A 204 14.26 32.67 -26.44
N GLN A 205 13.41 32.02 -27.25
CA GLN A 205 12.20 31.37 -26.79
C GLN A 205 12.23 29.88 -27.14
N PHE A 206 12.06 29.03 -26.14
CA PHE A 206 11.90 27.58 -26.28
C PHE A 206 10.51 27.21 -25.79
N LYS A 207 9.71 26.63 -26.66
CA LYS A 207 8.33 26.27 -26.38
C LYS A 207 8.07 24.82 -26.76
N ASP A 208 7.52 24.06 -25.82
CA ASP A 208 7.11 22.67 -26.01
C ASP A 208 8.25 21.74 -26.52
N CYS A 209 9.52 22.14 -26.36
CA CYS A 209 10.67 21.34 -26.78
C CYS A 209 10.90 20.11 -25.89
N SER A 210 11.42 19.02 -26.45
CA SER A 210 11.67 17.80 -25.67
C SER A 210 12.90 17.00 -26.06
N ALA A 211 13.57 16.42 -25.06
CA ALA A 211 14.71 15.51 -25.25
C ALA A 211 14.86 14.54 -24.09
N LYS A 212 15.76 13.55 -24.18
CA LYS A 212 16.17 12.80 -22.99
C LYS A 212 16.88 13.72 -21.99
N ASP A 213 17.86 14.51 -22.40
CA ASP A 213 18.53 15.48 -21.53
C ASP A 213 18.43 16.90 -22.12
N GLY A 214 18.03 17.88 -21.32
CA GLY A 214 17.91 19.27 -21.79
C GLY A 214 16.77 19.46 -22.78
N GLY A 215 15.52 19.42 -22.32
CA GLY A 215 14.35 19.49 -23.20
C GLY A 215 14.35 20.73 -24.10
N GLY A 216 14.75 21.89 -23.57
CA GLY A 216 15.06 23.08 -24.35
C GLY A 216 16.49 23.03 -24.91
N ILE A 217 17.49 23.07 -24.02
CA ILE A 217 18.90 23.14 -24.39
C ILE A 217 19.74 22.12 -23.61
N LEU A 218 20.72 21.50 -24.26
CA LEU A 218 21.86 20.87 -23.58
C LEU A 218 23.17 21.62 -23.88
N ILE A 219 23.97 21.89 -22.85
CA ILE A 219 25.21 22.69 -22.94
C ILE A 219 26.38 21.97 -22.28
N SER A 220 27.43 21.69 -23.04
CA SER A 220 28.72 21.20 -22.53
C SER A 220 29.78 22.29 -22.62
N VAL A 221 30.34 22.70 -21.47
CA VAL A 221 31.32 23.79 -21.37
C VAL A 221 32.67 23.24 -20.88
N TYR A 222 33.69 23.25 -21.74
CA TYR A 222 35.05 22.83 -21.41
C TYR A 222 36.02 24.01 -21.48
N GLY A 223 36.27 24.67 -20.34
CA GLY A 223 37.17 25.82 -20.27
C GLY A 223 36.62 27.13 -20.84
N GLY A 224 35.38 27.15 -21.35
CA GLY A 224 34.71 28.30 -21.99
C GLY A 224 33.68 29.00 -21.10
N LYS A 225 32.89 29.90 -21.70
CA LYS A 225 31.83 30.68 -21.05
C LYS A 225 30.56 30.71 -21.90
N THR A 226 29.43 30.38 -21.29
CA THR A 226 28.09 30.56 -21.88
C THR A 226 27.30 31.57 -21.07
N ASN A 227 26.75 32.59 -21.72
CA ASN A 227 25.82 33.53 -21.12
C ASN A 227 24.43 33.36 -21.75
N ILE A 228 23.41 33.16 -20.95
CA ILE A 228 21.99 33.18 -21.33
C ILE A 228 21.39 34.41 -20.67
N LEU A 229 21.08 35.44 -21.47
CA LEU A 229 20.78 36.78 -20.97
C LEU A 229 19.50 37.33 -21.60
N ASN A 230 19.08 38.52 -21.14
CA ASN A 230 18.13 39.39 -21.82
C ASN A 230 16.78 38.72 -22.12
N GLN A 231 16.04 38.28 -21.08
CA GLN A 231 14.64 37.84 -21.21
C GLN A 231 14.44 36.56 -22.03
N CYS A 232 15.37 35.61 -21.93
CA CYS A 232 15.15 34.27 -22.48
C CYS A 232 13.95 33.59 -21.79
N LEU A 233 13.17 32.80 -22.54
CA LEU A 233 11.95 32.15 -22.08
C LEU A 233 11.93 30.67 -22.45
N PHE A 234 11.73 29.82 -21.45
CA PHE A 234 11.51 28.38 -21.60
C PHE A 234 10.10 28.06 -21.13
N THR A 235 9.24 27.58 -22.03
CA THR A 235 7.85 27.27 -21.74
C THR A 235 7.55 25.83 -22.07
N LYS A 236 7.12 25.04 -21.09
CA LYS A 236 6.72 23.63 -21.26
C LYS A 236 7.79 22.72 -21.88
N CYS A 237 9.06 23.12 -21.81
CA CYS A 237 10.17 22.26 -22.21
C CYS A 237 10.26 21.05 -21.27
N LYS A 238 10.44 19.85 -21.81
CA LYS A 238 10.43 18.63 -21.02
C LYS A 238 11.58 17.68 -21.30
N SER A 239 12.11 17.09 -20.25
CA SER A 239 12.93 15.89 -20.34
C SER A 239 12.06 14.64 -20.13
N ILE A 240 12.17 13.67 -21.05
CA ILE A 240 11.34 12.45 -21.05
C ILE A 240 11.89 11.30 -20.20
N SER A 241 13.21 11.22 -20.01
CA SER A 241 13.84 10.11 -19.26
C SER A 241 15.25 10.44 -18.76
N GLY A 242 15.60 11.71 -18.69
CA GLY A 242 16.88 12.23 -18.23
C GLY A 242 16.68 13.57 -17.54
N ASN A 243 17.67 14.46 -17.59
CA ASN A 243 17.72 15.62 -16.71
C ASN A 243 17.38 16.93 -17.41
N GLY A 244 16.95 17.93 -16.63
CA GLY A 244 16.81 19.32 -17.10
C GLY A 244 15.71 19.49 -18.13
N GLY A 245 14.48 19.79 -17.71
CA GLY A 245 13.38 20.04 -18.66
C GLY A 245 13.63 21.26 -19.55
N GLY A 246 14.18 22.34 -18.99
CA GLY A 246 14.61 23.52 -19.73
C GLY A 246 16.05 23.38 -20.22
N ILE A 247 17.02 23.34 -19.29
CA ILE A 247 18.45 23.26 -19.60
C ILE A 247 19.10 22.12 -18.80
N CYS A 248 19.92 21.33 -19.49
CA CYS A 248 20.89 20.42 -18.89
C CYS A 248 22.30 20.91 -19.22
N SER A 249 23.20 21.03 -18.23
CA SER A 249 24.56 21.47 -18.50
C SER A 249 25.63 20.75 -17.68
N ASP A 250 26.73 20.41 -18.35
CA ASP A 250 27.98 19.93 -17.76
C ASP A 250 29.08 20.98 -17.95
N ILE A 251 29.61 21.48 -16.84
CA ILE A 251 30.54 22.62 -16.81
C ILE A 251 31.86 22.16 -16.21
N ASN A 252 32.89 22.09 -17.03
CA ASN A 252 34.24 21.66 -16.64
C ASN A 252 35.26 22.77 -16.92
N ASP A 253 35.87 23.31 -15.87
CA ASP A 253 36.77 24.48 -15.87
C ASP A 253 36.18 25.71 -16.61
N GLY A 254 34.85 25.79 -16.72
CA GLY A 254 34.13 26.78 -17.52
C GLY A 254 33.18 27.67 -16.70
N THR A 255 32.38 28.48 -17.39
CA THR A 255 31.38 29.38 -16.78
C THR A 255 30.03 29.24 -17.46
N LEU A 256 28.97 29.07 -16.68
CA LEU A 256 27.59 29.25 -17.12
C LEU A 256 26.97 30.42 -16.37
N ASN A 257 26.49 31.42 -17.11
CA ASN A 257 25.75 32.56 -16.60
C ASN A 257 24.33 32.53 -17.15
N ILE A 258 23.33 32.66 -16.29
CA ILE A 258 21.91 32.77 -16.64
C ILE A 258 21.36 34.02 -15.95
N GLU A 259 20.95 35.01 -16.73
CA GLU A 259 20.45 36.29 -16.22
C GLU A 259 19.14 36.64 -16.92
N ASP A 260 18.20 37.25 -16.18
CA ASP A 260 16.93 37.72 -16.71
C ASP A 260 16.15 36.63 -17.47
N THR A 261 16.14 35.38 -17.00
CA THR A 261 15.54 34.25 -17.72
C THR A 261 14.31 33.70 -17.00
N THR A 262 13.27 33.32 -17.76
CA THR A 262 12.05 32.71 -17.22
C THR A 262 11.91 31.26 -17.66
N PHE A 263 11.74 30.37 -16.69
CA PHE A 263 11.35 28.97 -16.88
C PHE A 263 9.91 28.79 -16.41
N ASN A 264 9.02 28.40 -17.31
CA ASN A 264 7.60 28.26 -17.04
C ASN A 264 7.12 26.87 -17.45
N SER A 265 6.63 26.11 -16.48
CA SER A 265 6.05 24.78 -16.66
C SER A 265 7.03 23.78 -17.26
N CYS A 266 8.34 23.95 -17.05
CA CYS A 266 9.35 22.98 -17.46
C CYS A 266 9.30 21.74 -16.57
N SER A 267 9.56 20.56 -17.13
CA SER A 267 9.53 19.34 -16.32
C SER A 267 10.53 18.28 -16.75
N CYS A 268 10.95 17.43 -15.82
CA CYS A 268 11.61 16.16 -16.14
C CYS A 268 10.82 14.99 -15.54
N THR A 269 10.92 13.81 -16.14
CA THR A 269 10.28 12.58 -15.64
C THR A 269 11.36 11.66 -15.08
N GLN A 270 11.13 11.03 -13.93
CA GLN A 270 12.06 10.07 -13.34
C GLN A 270 12.56 9.06 -14.41
N PRO A 271 13.87 8.82 -14.51
CA PRO A 271 14.92 9.09 -13.52
C PRO A 271 15.57 10.50 -13.58
N GLY A 272 14.89 11.48 -14.16
CA GLY A 272 15.38 12.86 -14.26
C GLY A 272 15.35 13.70 -12.99
N ASP A 273 16.36 14.55 -12.85
CA ASP A 273 16.45 15.64 -11.86
C ASP A 273 16.35 17.02 -12.53
N GLY A 274 15.99 18.04 -11.76
CA GLY A 274 15.99 19.43 -12.23
C GLY A 274 14.89 19.72 -13.25
N GLY A 275 13.65 19.93 -12.80
CA GLY A 275 12.51 20.12 -13.70
C GLY A 275 12.72 21.26 -14.72
N ALA A 276 13.41 22.33 -14.35
CA ALA A 276 13.89 23.35 -15.27
C ALA A 276 15.39 23.23 -15.57
N LEU A 277 16.24 23.18 -14.54
CA LEU A 277 17.69 23.21 -14.66
C LEU A 277 18.33 21.99 -14.00
N TYR A 278 19.21 21.33 -14.74
CA TYR A 278 20.14 20.35 -14.20
C TYR A 278 21.57 20.78 -14.52
N LEU A 279 22.40 20.96 -13.49
CA LEU A 279 23.74 21.52 -13.62
C LEU A 279 24.79 20.64 -12.93
N ILE A 280 25.86 20.30 -13.65
CA ILE A 280 27.07 19.69 -13.08
C ILE A 280 28.17 20.75 -13.07
N GLN A 281 28.64 21.09 -11.87
CA GLN A 281 29.71 22.05 -11.64
C GLN A 281 31.02 21.34 -11.29
N GLY A 282 31.98 21.37 -12.20
CA GLY A 282 33.38 20.99 -11.94
C GLY A 282 34.05 21.84 -10.86
N SER A 283 35.18 21.36 -10.31
CA SER A 283 35.84 21.97 -9.15
C SER A 283 36.41 23.38 -9.39
N SER A 284 36.70 23.76 -10.64
CA SER A 284 37.11 25.12 -11.03
C SER A 284 36.02 25.87 -11.81
N SER A 285 34.82 25.30 -11.92
CA SER A 285 33.74 25.84 -12.75
C SER A 285 32.92 26.89 -12.02
N ILE A 286 32.29 27.78 -12.78
CA ILE A 286 31.52 28.91 -12.28
C ILE A 286 30.06 28.78 -12.72
N ILE A 287 29.13 28.90 -11.77
CA ILE A 287 27.70 29.05 -12.02
C ILE A 287 27.24 30.40 -11.48
N SER A 288 26.58 31.18 -12.33
CA SER A 288 25.86 32.40 -11.95
C SER A 288 24.45 32.37 -12.50
N ILE A 289 23.44 32.52 -11.63
CA ILE A 289 22.02 32.58 -12.00
C ILE A 289 21.41 33.79 -11.30
N THR A 290 21.00 34.81 -12.04
CA THR A 290 20.50 36.07 -11.45
C THR A 290 19.20 36.52 -12.08
N ASN A 291 18.37 37.22 -11.30
CA ASN A 291 17.12 37.85 -11.72
C ASN A 291 16.22 36.94 -12.59
N SER A 292 16.16 35.65 -12.24
CA SER A 292 15.52 34.62 -13.06
C SER A 292 14.34 34.00 -12.32
N SER A 293 13.31 33.61 -13.07
CA SER A 293 12.03 33.13 -12.54
C SER A 293 11.77 31.68 -12.92
N PHE A 294 11.26 30.90 -11.97
CA PHE A 294 10.88 29.50 -12.13
C PHE A 294 9.44 29.32 -11.68
N ILE A 295 8.57 28.99 -12.61
CA ILE A 295 7.12 28.98 -12.42
C ILE A 295 6.59 27.61 -12.82
N ASN A 296 5.95 26.89 -11.90
CA ASN A 296 5.33 25.57 -12.12
C ASN A 296 6.31 24.51 -12.67
N CYS A 297 7.61 24.64 -12.39
CA CYS A 297 8.61 23.66 -12.81
C CYS A 297 8.57 22.43 -11.89
N LYS A 298 8.66 21.21 -12.46
CA LYS A 298 8.48 19.99 -11.66
C LYS A 298 9.29 18.78 -12.11
N THR A 299 9.65 17.92 -11.17
CA THR A 299 10.00 16.53 -11.47
C THR A 299 8.75 15.64 -11.35
N ILE A 300 8.59 14.68 -12.26
CA ILE A 300 7.38 13.84 -12.39
C ILE A 300 7.73 12.39 -12.05
N SER A 301 6.92 11.75 -11.21
CA SER A 301 7.13 10.35 -10.81
C SER A 301 6.91 9.38 -11.97
N ASN A 302 7.75 8.35 -12.04
CA ASN A 302 7.63 7.26 -13.01
C ASN A 302 7.50 5.92 -12.26
N SER A 303 6.33 5.30 -12.33
CA SER A 303 6.05 4.03 -11.64
C SER A 303 6.97 2.87 -12.05
N SER A 304 7.56 2.93 -13.26
CA SER A 304 8.45 1.90 -13.78
C SER A 304 9.91 2.07 -13.33
N ASN A 305 10.30 3.29 -12.94
CA ASN A 305 11.67 3.59 -12.50
C ASN A 305 11.66 4.79 -11.55
N GLN A 306 11.64 4.51 -10.24
CA GLN A 306 11.44 5.51 -9.19
C GLN A 306 12.74 6.08 -8.60
N ILE A 307 13.88 5.88 -9.28
CA ILE A 307 15.15 6.49 -8.87
C ILE A 307 15.17 7.99 -9.20
N TYR A 308 15.96 8.78 -8.45
CA TYR A 308 16.11 10.24 -8.65
C TYR A 308 14.76 10.99 -8.57
N GLY A 309 14.61 12.14 -9.22
CA GLY A 309 13.42 12.99 -9.15
C GLY A 309 13.57 14.20 -8.22
N TRP A 310 14.80 14.64 -7.99
CA TRP A 310 15.19 15.70 -7.07
C TRP A 310 15.27 17.05 -7.78
N GLY A 311 15.01 18.13 -7.04
CA GLY A 311 15.12 19.49 -7.59
C GLY A 311 13.98 19.82 -8.55
N GLY A 312 12.82 20.23 -8.02
CA GLY A 312 11.64 20.53 -8.84
C GLY A 312 11.87 21.64 -9.86
N ALA A 313 12.59 22.70 -9.48
CA ALA A 313 13.09 23.70 -10.42
C ALA A 313 14.53 23.42 -10.82
N ILE A 314 15.44 23.31 -9.85
CA ILE A 314 16.89 23.30 -10.08
C ILE A 314 17.51 22.13 -9.32
N PHE A 315 18.30 21.34 -10.03
CA PHE A 315 19.23 20.39 -9.45
C PHE A 315 20.67 20.79 -9.77
N ILE A 316 21.55 20.74 -8.77
CA ILE A 316 22.98 21.03 -8.93
C ILE A 316 23.81 19.91 -8.31
N GLN A 317 24.69 19.31 -9.10
CA GLN A 317 25.81 18.54 -8.58
C GLN A 317 27.05 19.41 -8.58
N THR A 318 27.63 19.69 -7.41
CA THR A 318 28.83 20.52 -7.30
C THR A 318 30.03 19.76 -6.75
N LEU A 319 31.16 19.86 -7.47
CA LEU A 319 32.47 19.38 -7.04
C LEU A 319 33.30 20.46 -6.35
N VAL A 320 32.77 21.69 -6.24
CA VAL A 320 33.40 22.76 -5.44
C VAL A 320 33.19 22.45 -3.97
N THR A 321 34.29 22.32 -3.21
CA THR A 321 34.19 22.05 -1.77
C THR A 321 33.61 23.26 -1.04
N ALA A 322 32.84 23.03 0.03
CA ALA A 322 32.26 24.10 0.85
C ALA A 322 33.27 25.19 1.25
N SER A 323 34.50 24.81 1.64
CA SER A 323 35.58 25.76 1.99
C SER A 323 35.98 26.73 0.87
N ASN A 324 35.74 26.34 -0.38
CA ASN A 324 36.10 27.11 -1.58
C ASN A 324 34.87 27.73 -2.24
N LEU A 325 33.65 27.39 -1.81
CA LEU A 325 32.41 27.90 -2.37
C LEU A 325 32.22 29.37 -2.00
N ASN A 326 32.18 30.25 -2.99
CA ASN A 326 32.06 31.69 -2.78
C ASN A 326 31.49 32.40 -4.02
N GLU A 327 31.25 33.70 -3.93
CA GLU A 327 30.62 34.51 -5.00
C GLU A 327 31.36 34.46 -6.35
N SER A 328 32.66 34.14 -6.39
CA SER A 328 33.41 34.01 -7.65
C SER A 328 33.13 32.73 -8.44
N ASN A 329 32.55 31.70 -7.80
CA ASN A 329 32.27 30.42 -8.44
C ASN A 329 30.81 29.95 -8.31
N PHE A 330 30.06 30.44 -7.34
CA PHE A 330 28.66 30.07 -7.15
C PHE A 330 27.85 31.30 -6.72
N LEU A 331 26.92 31.71 -7.58
CA LEU A 331 26.06 32.86 -7.30
C LEU A 331 24.65 32.63 -7.84
N MET A 332 23.65 32.70 -6.97
CA MET A 332 22.23 32.57 -7.30
C MET A 332 21.46 33.73 -6.65
N ARG A 333 21.18 34.82 -7.36
CA ARG A 333 20.58 36.02 -6.73
C ARG A 333 19.29 36.49 -7.37
N ASP A 334 18.43 37.02 -6.51
CA ASP A 334 17.18 37.69 -6.87
C ASP A 334 16.27 36.76 -7.68
N LEU A 335 16.25 35.49 -7.29
CA LEU A 335 15.46 34.45 -7.95
C LEU A 335 14.00 34.51 -7.51
N ILE A 336 13.09 34.08 -8.37
CA ILE A 336 11.66 33.98 -8.09
C ILE A 336 11.23 32.53 -8.33
N PHE A 337 10.57 31.92 -7.34
CA PHE A 337 10.01 30.58 -7.45
C PHE A 337 8.50 30.63 -7.17
N ASN A 338 7.70 29.94 -7.98
CA ASN A 338 6.26 29.84 -7.75
C ASN A 338 5.73 28.49 -8.25
N GLY A 339 5.10 27.70 -7.38
CA GLY A 339 4.43 26.45 -7.77
C GLY A 339 5.37 25.31 -8.20
N CYS A 340 6.66 25.37 -7.84
CA CYS A 340 7.61 24.30 -8.15
C CYS A 340 7.45 23.10 -7.21
N SER A 341 7.66 21.88 -7.69
CA SER A 341 7.49 20.66 -6.90
C SER A 341 8.42 19.54 -7.34
N ALA A 342 8.94 18.75 -6.39
CA ALA A 342 9.75 17.57 -6.67
C ALA A 342 9.02 16.28 -6.28
N VAL A 343 9.41 15.16 -6.87
CA VAL A 343 8.98 13.83 -6.44
C VAL A 343 9.37 13.63 -4.97
N ASN A 344 8.42 13.14 -4.16
CA ASN A 344 8.55 12.96 -2.71
C ASN A 344 8.92 14.24 -1.93
N SER A 345 8.69 15.42 -2.53
CA SER A 345 9.08 16.72 -1.96
C SER A 345 10.60 16.83 -1.67
N ILE A 346 11.43 16.13 -2.44
CA ILE A 346 12.90 16.14 -2.29
C ILE A 346 13.49 17.34 -3.05
N GLY A 347 13.51 18.49 -2.39
CA GLY A 347 13.98 19.75 -2.97
C GLY A 347 13.00 20.29 -4.01
N ASN A 348 11.82 20.75 -3.60
CA ASN A 348 10.80 21.28 -4.52
C ASN A 348 11.32 22.43 -5.38
N ILE A 349 12.24 23.24 -4.83
CA ILE A 349 12.85 24.38 -5.50
C ILE A 349 14.26 24.01 -5.95
N ILE A 350 15.18 23.82 -5.00
CA ILE A 350 16.59 23.54 -5.25
C ILE A 350 16.99 22.28 -4.51
N HIS A 351 17.72 21.41 -5.21
CA HIS A 351 18.41 20.29 -4.61
C HIS A 351 19.89 20.32 -4.99
N ILE A 352 20.78 20.17 -3.99
CA ILE A 352 22.23 20.20 -4.20
C ILE A 352 22.87 18.88 -3.75
N GLN A 353 23.49 18.18 -4.69
CA GLN A 353 24.42 17.09 -4.41
C GLN A 353 25.83 17.66 -4.24
N SER A 354 26.44 17.45 -3.07
CA SER A 354 27.75 18.02 -2.72
C SER A 354 28.59 17.07 -1.86
N VAL A 355 29.87 17.37 -1.65
CA VAL A 355 30.75 16.56 -0.78
C VAL A 355 30.24 16.54 0.67
N ASN A 356 29.68 17.66 1.15
CA ASN A 356 29.10 17.80 2.48
C ASN A 356 27.96 18.82 2.43
N THR A 357 26.73 18.35 2.58
CA THR A 357 25.50 19.13 2.43
C THR A 357 25.43 20.27 3.43
N LEU A 358 25.67 19.97 4.71
CA LEU A 358 25.60 20.95 5.79
C LEU A 358 26.61 22.09 5.59
N ALA A 359 27.87 21.76 5.36
CA ALA A 359 28.92 22.76 5.15
C ALA A 359 28.68 23.59 3.89
N THR A 360 28.13 22.98 2.83
CA THR A 360 27.74 23.67 1.59
C THR A 360 26.64 24.69 1.87
N GLY A 361 25.59 24.28 2.60
CA GLY A 361 24.51 25.17 3.02
C GLY A 361 24.98 26.33 3.92
N GLU A 362 25.87 26.06 4.87
CA GLU A 362 26.50 27.11 5.70
C GLU A 362 27.31 28.10 4.87
N SER A 363 28.04 27.62 3.86
CA SER A 363 28.84 28.47 2.97
C SER A 363 27.95 29.35 2.09
N ILE A 364 26.84 28.80 1.58
CA ILE A 364 25.81 29.56 0.85
C ILE A 364 25.20 30.65 1.73
N LYS A 365 24.82 30.31 2.97
CA LYS A 365 24.25 31.25 3.95
C LYS A 365 25.24 32.36 4.28
N ASN A 366 26.46 32.02 4.67
CA ASN A 366 27.48 32.98 5.13
C ASN A 366 27.97 33.89 4.00
N GLY A 367 28.04 33.37 2.77
CA GLY A 367 28.41 34.14 1.59
C GLY A 367 27.25 34.92 0.95
N ASN A 368 26.02 34.76 1.43
CA ASN A 368 24.81 35.27 0.78
C ASN A 368 24.77 34.90 -0.72
N LEU A 369 25.06 33.62 -1.00
CA LEU A 369 25.21 33.11 -2.37
C LEU A 369 23.87 32.72 -3.00
N LEU A 370 22.80 32.58 -2.20
CA LEU A 370 21.43 32.33 -2.66
C LEU A 370 20.46 33.39 -2.12
N THR A 371 19.85 34.22 -2.97
CA THR A 371 18.73 35.10 -2.58
C THR A 371 17.48 34.82 -3.39
N VAL A 372 16.33 34.89 -2.73
CA VAL A 372 15.01 34.67 -3.33
C VAL A 372 14.14 35.88 -3.02
N ASN A 373 13.58 36.50 -4.06
CA ASN A 373 12.74 37.68 -3.93
C ASN A 373 11.48 37.35 -3.12
N GLU A 374 11.04 38.33 -2.32
CA GLU A 374 9.85 38.24 -1.46
C GLU A 374 9.91 37.12 -0.39
N THR A 375 11.06 36.44 -0.23
CA THR A 375 11.24 35.38 0.77
C THR A 375 11.97 35.93 2.01
N THR A 376 11.30 35.94 3.16
CA THR A 376 11.92 36.34 4.43
C THR A 376 12.51 35.13 5.17
N ASN A 377 13.66 35.33 5.83
CA ASN A 377 14.32 34.32 6.69
C ASN A 377 14.61 32.99 5.98
N LEU A 378 14.98 33.02 4.69
CA LEU A 378 15.28 31.85 3.85
C LEU A 378 16.14 30.80 4.57
N TYR A 379 17.19 31.26 5.26
CA TYR A 379 18.17 30.38 5.90
C TYR A 379 17.81 29.89 7.31
N GLU A 380 16.65 30.29 7.84
CA GLU A 380 16.28 30.04 9.24
C GLU A 380 14.87 29.48 9.40
N ASN A 381 14.00 29.68 8.42
CA ASN A 381 12.64 29.17 8.46
C ASN A 381 12.60 27.68 8.11
N LYS A 382 12.27 26.83 9.09
CA LYS A 382 12.14 25.37 8.94
C LYS A 382 11.14 24.95 7.85
N LEU A 383 10.13 25.79 7.54
CA LEU A 383 9.10 25.48 6.55
C LEU A 383 9.66 25.34 5.12
N TYR A 384 10.81 25.96 4.83
CA TYR A 384 11.48 25.82 3.54
C TYR A 384 12.37 24.57 3.45
N GLY A 385 12.37 23.72 4.47
CA GLY A 385 13.31 22.60 4.57
C GLY A 385 13.14 21.53 3.49
N SER A 386 11.96 21.44 2.86
CA SER A 386 11.70 20.56 1.72
C SER A 386 11.85 21.25 0.36
N ASP A 387 11.92 22.58 0.35
CA ASP A 387 12.12 23.35 -0.87
C ASP A 387 13.60 23.45 -1.23
N TYR A 388 14.47 23.59 -0.22
CA TYR A 388 15.92 23.68 -0.37
C TYR A 388 16.57 22.53 0.38
N MET A 389 16.94 21.49 -0.36
CA MET A 389 17.53 20.28 0.18
C MET A 389 18.91 20.00 -0.42
N GLY A 390 19.64 19.09 0.18
CA GLY A 390 20.81 18.50 -0.45
C GLY A 390 21.06 17.06 0.00
N ILE A 391 22.09 16.47 -0.60
CA ILE A 391 22.57 15.14 -0.27
C ILE A 391 24.08 15.08 -0.40
N ASP A 392 24.71 14.37 0.53
CA ASP A 392 26.14 14.08 0.41
C ASP A 392 26.33 13.11 -0.77
N GLU A 393 27.29 13.38 -1.64
CA GLU A 393 27.58 12.56 -2.82
C GLU A 393 27.74 11.07 -2.48
N SER A 394 28.38 10.77 -1.34
CA SER A 394 28.55 9.40 -0.83
C SER A 394 27.24 8.68 -0.48
N LYS A 395 26.13 9.40 -0.28
CA LYS A 395 24.81 8.90 0.13
C LYS A 395 23.79 8.87 -1.01
N ALA A 396 24.13 9.34 -2.22
CA ALA A 396 23.19 9.44 -3.34
C ALA A 396 22.73 8.07 -3.89
N ILE A 397 23.52 6.99 -3.71
CA ILE A 397 23.18 5.59 -4.04
C ILE A 397 22.52 5.45 -5.43
N ASN A 398 23.11 6.07 -6.47
CA ASN A 398 22.56 6.07 -7.83
C ASN A 398 21.07 6.44 -7.91
N GLY A 399 20.63 7.42 -7.10
CA GLY A 399 19.25 7.88 -7.07
C GLY A 399 18.31 7.07 -6.17
N ASN A 400 18.81 6.02 -5.48
CA ASN A 400 18.03 5.18 -4.55
C ASN A 400 18.19 5.58 -3.08
N ALA A 401 18.74 6.77 -2.81
CA ALA A 401 18.90 7.24 -1.45
C ALA A 401 17.54 7.29 -0.72
N PRO A 402 17.43 6.74 0.50
CA PRO A 402 16.22 6.93 1.30
C PRO A 402 16.03 8.42 1.59
N ILE A 403 14.78 8.85 1.74
CA ILE A 403 14.44 10.26 2.04
C ILE A 403 15.19 10.80 3.28
N SER A 404 15.56 9.95 4.23
CA SER A 404 16.34 10.30 5.41
C SER A 404 17.78 10.75 5.12
N ASN A 405 18.34 10.44 3.95
CA ASN A 405 19.66 10.93 3.51
C ASN A 405 19.59 12.30 2.85
N HIS A 406 18.38 12.77 2.50
CA HIS A 406 18.15 14.10 1.98
C HIS A 406 17.89 15.05 3.13
N GLU A 407 18.79 16.01 3.31
CA GLU A 407 18.77 16.92 4.45
C GLU A 407 18.39 18.32 3.96
N PRO A 408 17.61 19.10 4.73
CA PRO A 408 17.43 20.51 4.42
C PRO A 408 18.77 21.24 4.37
N LEU A 409 18.91 22.13 3.39
CA LEU A 409 20.19 22.76 3.10
C LEU A 409 20.61 23.77 4.19
N PHE A 410 19.67 24.51 4.78
CA PHE A 410 19.99 25.64 5.67
C PHE A 410 19.64 25.43 7.15
N VAL A 411 18.54 24.72 7.42
CA VAL A 411 18.08 24.47 8.78
C VAL A 411 18.24 22.98 9.01
N ASN A 412 19.29 22.58 9.72
CA ASN A 412 19.52 21.17 10.05
C ASN A 412 19.91 21.07 11.53
N PRO A 413 18.99 20.66 12.41
CA PRO A 413 19.31 20.54 13.82
C PRO A 413 20.18 19.30 14.02
N PRO A 414 21.25 19.37 14.84
CA PRO A 414 22.11 18.22 15.10
C PRO A 414 21.38 17.05 15.78
N TYR A 415 20.23 17.34 16.40
CA TYR A 415 19.34 16.36 17.02
C TYR A 415 17.88 16.74 16.77
N ARG A 416 17.00 15.74 16.65
CA ARG A 416 15.55 15.96 16.67
C ARG A 416 15.05 16.05 18.11
N ILE A 417 13.98 16.80 18.32
CA ILE A 417 13.24 16.81 19.58
C ILE A 417 12.19 15.70 19.51
N PHE A 418 12.04 14.93 20.59
CA PHE A 418 10.96 13.96 20.70
C PHE A 418 9.61 14.67 20.76
N LEU A 419 8.73 14.37 19.80
CA LEU A 419 7.34 14.82 19.80
C LEU A 419 6.45 13.72 20.39
N ASN A 420 5.45 14.11 21.18
CA ASN A 420 4.47 13.16 21.68
C ASN A 420 3.15 13.92 21.96
N PRO A 421 2.14 13.84 21.06
CA PRO A 421 2.09 13.00 19.86
C PRO A 421 2.87 13.57 18.66
N TYR A 422 3.19 12.70 17.70
CA TYR A 422 3.49 13.09 16.31
C TYR A 422 2.19 13.19 15.51
N LEU A 423 2.05 14.22 14.69
CA LEU A 423 0.91 14.38 13.78
C LEU A 423 1.24 13.86 12.38
N VAL A 424 0.30 13.09 11.82
CA VAL A 424 0.33 12.61 10.43
C VAL A 424 -0.86 13.18 9.67
N ASN A 425 -0.57 13.73 8.49
CA ASN A 425 -1.55 14.22 7.53
C ASN A 425 -1.04 13.90 6.12
N VAL A 426 -1.80 13.13 5.34
CA VAL A 426 -1.36 12.68 4.00
C VAL A 426 -1.51 13.78 2.96
N ASP A 427 -2.51 14.63 3.12
CA ASP A 427 -2.88 15.68 2.17
C ASP A 427 -1.83 16.81 2.18
N ASP A 428 -1.47 17.28 3.38
CA ASP A 428 -0.59 18.45 3.56
C ASP A 428 0.76 18.12 4.24
N GLY A 429 0.96 16.89 4.72
CA GLY A 429 2.17 16.51 5.43
C GLY A 429 3.38 16.26 4.54
N ILE A 430 4.57 16.43 5.13
CA ILE A 430 5.85 16.27 4.44
C ILE A 430 6.83 15.50 5.34
N ASP A 431 7.46 14.47 4.79
CA ASP A 431 8.42 13.64 5.54
C ASP A 431 9.82 14.25 5.52
N ASN A 432 10.13 15.06 6.53
CA ASN A 432 11.45 15.70 6.66
C ASN A 432 11.93 15.76 8.12
N VAL A 433 13.04 16.46 8.36
CA VAL A 433 13.67 16.53 9.70
C VAL A 433 12.81 17.17 10.80
N PHE A 434 11.83 17.98 10.41
CA PHE A 434 11.03 18.80 11.30
C PHE A 434 9.59 18.30 11.46
N CYS A 435 9.17 17.27 10.73
CA CYS A 435 7.77 16.89 10.68
C CYS A 435 7.25 16.26 11.98
N GLY A 436 5.94 16.41 12.19
CA GLY A 436 5.20 15.82 13.31
C GLY A 436 4.50 16.85 14.19
N GLU A 437 4.72 18.14 13.96
CA GLU A 437 4.01 19.24 14.62
C GLU A 437 2.78 19.67 13.81
N SER A 438 1.93 20.52 14.40
CA SER A 438 0.66 20.93 13.76
C SER A 438 0.84 21.85 12.57
N ASP A 439 1.89 22.68 12.58
CA ASP A 439 2.26 23.56 11.47
C ASP A 439 2.96 22.80 10.34
N MET A 440 3.41 21.58 10.60
CA MET A 440 4.12 20.76 9.63
C MET A 440 4.05 19.25 9.99
N PRO A 441 2.90 18.60 9.73
CA PRO A 441 2.71 17.19 10.04
C PRO A 441 3.59 16.30 9.15
N CYS A 442 3.88 15.08 9.61
CA CYS A 442 4.52 14.08 8.75
C CYS A 442 3.51 13.53 7.74
N LYS A 443 4.00 13.02 6.60
CA LYS A 443 3.15 12.43 5.57
C LYS A 443 2.84 10.96 5.86
N ARG A 444 3.80 10.21 6.41
CA ARG A 444 3.67 8.75 6.63
C ARG A 444 3.95 8.34 8.07
N ILE A 445 3.18 7.39 8.59
CA ILE A 445 3.44 6.68 9.86
C ILE A 445 4.79 5.94 9.74
N LYS A 446 5.01 5.23 8.62
CA LYS A 446 6.25 4.50 8.38
C LYS A 446 7.49 5.39 8.39
N TYR A 447 7.38 6.67 8.05
CA TYR A 447 8.50 7.61 8.15
C TYR A 447 8.90 7.84 9.61
N ILE A 448 7.93 8.15 10.47
CA ILE A 448 8.15 8.38 11.91
C ILE A 448 8.80 7.15 12.56
N LEU A 449 8.26 5.96 12.32
CA LEU A 449 8.75 4.73 12.95
C LEU A 449 10.15 4.31 12.48
N ASN A 450 10.65 4.86 11.37
CA ASN A 450 12.00 4.65 10.85
C ASN A 450 13.01 5.74 11.25
N LEU A 451 12.61 6.71 12.09
CA LEU A 451 13.54 7.68 12.64
C LEU A 451 14.60 6.98 13.51
N ASP A 452 15.85 7.43 13.42
CA ASP A 452 16.94 6.94 14.26
C ASP A 452 16.76 7.47 15.69
N GLY A 453 16.26 6.61 16.58
CA GLY A 453 16.01 6.96 17.99
C GLY A 453 17.24 7.43 18.75
N THR A 454 18.46 7.10 18.29
CA THR A 454 19.72 7.56 18.93
C THR A 454 20.01 9.04 18.67
N LYS A 455 19.33 9.65 17.69
CA LYS A 455 19.49 11.07 17.31
C LYS A 455 18.34 11.95 17.82
N ILE A 456 17.51 11.44 18.74
CA ILE A 456 16.38 12.15 19.31
C ILE A 456 16.69 12.53 20.76
N GLN A 457 16.59 13.82 21.08
CA GLN A 457 16.78 14.35 22.43
C GLN A 457 15.55 14.11 23.31
N ASN A 458 15.80 13.92 24.61
CA ASN A 458 14.78 13.69 25.64
C ASN A 458 13.90 12.46 25.36
N TYR A 459 14.49 11.45 24.72
CA TYR A 459 13.83 10.20 24.35
C TYR A 459 14.65 9.01 24.83
N ASN A 460 13.99 8.03 25.43
CA ASN A 460 14.52 6.73 25.80
C ASN A 460 13.80 5.64 25.01
N LYS A 461 14.51 5.10 24.02
CA LYS A 461 14.04 4.06 23.10
C LYS A 461 13.38 2.84 23.75
N ASP A 462 13.83 2.45 24.94
CA ASP A 462 13.34 1.24 25.63
C ASP A 462 12.15 1.53 26.56
N GLN A 463 11.93 2.79 26.93
CA GLN A 463 10.96 3.19 27.94
C GLN A 463 9.78 3.97 27.36
N ASP A 464 10.06 4.94 26.50
CA ASP A 464 9.07 5.89 26.01
C ASP A 464 8.12 5.27 24.97
N ILE A 465 6.90 5.80 24.94
CA ILE A 465 5.84 5.39 24.02
C ILE A 465 5.72 6.42 22.91
N ILE A 466 5.78 5.98 21.66
CA ILE A 466 5.62 6.81 20.48
C ILE A 466 4.13 6.92 20.15
N THR A 467 3.51 8.07 20.39
CA THR A 467 2.11 8.31 20.01
C THR A 467 2.04 9.01 18.66
N ILE A 468 1.22 8.50 17.75
CA ILE A 468 0.99 9.05 16.42
C ILE A 468 -0.49 9.31 16.24
N ASN A 469 -0.84 10.57 15.98
CA ASN A 469 -2.19 11.04 15.72
C ASN A 469 -2.41 11.23 14.21
N LEU A 470 -3.37 10.52 13.65
CA LEU A 470 -3.83 10.70 12.28
C LEU A 470 -4.86 11.82 12.22
N THR A 471 -4.62 12.80 11.35
CA THR A 471 -5.55 13.93 11.10
C THR A 471 -6.28 13.82 9.75
N SER A 472 -5.85 12.88 8.90
CA SER A 472 -6.46 12.53 7.61
C SER A 472 -6.40 11.01 7.41
N GLN A 473 -7.20 10.50 6.48
CA GLN A 473 -7.06 9.12 5.98
C GLN A 473 -5.72 8.92 5.26
N THR A 474 -5.24 7.66 5.20
CA THR A 474 -4.00 7.28 4.50
C THR A 474 -4.15 6.00 3.70
N GLU A 475 -3.55 5.98 2.51
CA GLU A 475 -3.39 4.79 1.65
C GLU A 475 -1.90 4.47 1.38
N LEU A 476 -0.99 5.14 2.09
CA LEU A 476 0.46 5.07 1.83
C LEU A 476 1.18 4.01 2.66
N GLU A 477 0.52 3.46 3.68
CA GLU A 477 1.15 2.62 4.68
C GLU A 477 1.16 1.14 4.29
N ASN A 478 2.31 0.49 4.42
CA ASN A 478 2.48 -0.95 4.27
C ASN A 478 3.76 -1.40 5.00
N ASP A 479 3.81 -2.68 5.39
CA ASP A 479 5.04 -3.32 5.89
C ASP A 479 5.71 -2.53 7.03
N ILE A 480 4.94 -2.24 8.07
CA ILE A 480 5.42 -1.62 9.31
C ILE A 480 5.81 -2.74 10.28
N GLN A 481 7.08 -2.74 10.68
CA GLN A 481 7.68 -3.75 11.55
C GLN A 481 7.92 -3.15 12.94
N ILE A 482 7.36 -3.76 13.98
CA ILE A 482 7.49 -3.32 15.38
C ILE A 482 8.10 -4.47 16.19
N ASN A 483 9.39 -4.34 16.50
CA ASN A 483 10.19 -5.33 17.21
C ASN A 483 11.35 -4.67 17.95
N SER A 484 12.26 -5.45 18.56
CA SER A 484 13.38 -4.90 19.35
C SER A 484 14.40 -4.13 18.50
N LEU A 485 14.42 -4.35 17.18
CA LEU A 485 15.30 -3.70 16.21
C LEU A 485 14.69 -2.45 15.57
N SER A 486 13.42 -2.12 15.86
CA SER A 486 12.75 -0.94 15.31
C SER A 486 13.60 0.33 15.55
N PRO A 487 13.88 1.16 14.53
CA PRO A 487 14.86 2.25 14.63
C PRO A 487 14.50 3.27 15.71
N PHE A 488 13.23 3.66 15.74
CA PHE A 488 12.73 4.67 16.67
C PHE A 488 12.48 4.06 18.05
N GLY A 489 11.62 3.04 18.14
CA GLY A 489 11.28 2.33 19.37
C GLY A 489 10.25 1.24 19.11
N SER A 490 10.04 0.35 20.09
CA SER A 490 9.15 -0.80 19.94
C SER A 490 7.78 -0.64 20.60
N LYS A 491 7.51 0.51 21.24
CA LYS A 491 6.22 0.82 21.90
C LYS A 491 5.52 1.95 21.16
N VAL A 492 4.41 1.65 20.51
CA VAL A 492 3.76 2.54 19.56
C VAL A 492 2.25 2.61 19.84
N ILE A 493 1.70 3.82 19.85
CA ILE A 493 0.26 4.08 19.82
C ILE A 493 -0.04 4.79 18.50
N ILE A 494 -0.97 4.26 17.71
CA ILE A 494 -1.51 4.92 16.53
C ILE A 494 -3.00 5.15 16.78
N GLN A 495 -3.43 6.39 16.63
CA GLN A 495 -4.80 6.77 16.92
C GLN A 495 -5.32 7.86 15.97
N SER A 496 -6.64 7.95 15.86
CA SER A 496 -7.26 9.13 15.24
C SER A 496 -7.09 10.36 16.13
N ASP A 497 -6.84 11.51 15.53
CA ASP A 497 -6.73 12.76 16.28
C ASP A 497 -8.05 13.08 17.00
N GLY A 498 -7.94 13.49 18.27
CA GLY A 498 -9.09 13.68 19.15
C GLY A 498 -9.61 12.42 19.87
N TYR A 499 -9.06 11.23 19.61
CA TYR A 499 -9.41 10.03 20.37
C TYR A 499 -9.12 10.23 21.86
N SER A 500 -10.10 9.90 22.70
CA SER A 500 -9.99 9.95 24.16
C SER A 500 -10.69 8.74 24.78
N PRO A 501 -9.98 7.88 25.52
CA PRO A 501 -10.55 6.67 26.11
C PRO A 501 -11.54 6.95 27.26
N GLU A 502 -11.57 8.18 27.79
CA GLU A 502 -12.44 8.60 28.90
C GLU A 502 -13.69 9.36 28.43
N ALA A 503 -13.83 9.63 27.13
CA ALA A 503 -14.96 10.38 26.62
C ALA A 503 -16.24 9.52 26.63
N GLU A 504 -17.35 10.09 27.14
CA GLU A 504 -18.65 9.41 27.15
C GLU A 504 -19.28 9.28 25.74
N GLU A 505 -18.80 10.07 24.77
CA GLU A 505 -19.24 10.06 23.37
C GLU A 505 -18.05 10.17 22.41
N ASP A 506 -18.07 9.39 21.32
CA ASP A 506 -17.13 9.45 20.19
C ASP A 506 -17.31 10.78 19.43
N ASN A 507 -16.67 11.85 19.92
CA ASN A 507 -16.72 13.19 19.32
C ASN A 507 -15.60 13.46 18.31
N TYR A 508 -14.90 12.42 17.85
CA TYR A 508 -13.81 12.51 16.88
C TYR A 508 -14.15 11.75 15.60
N LEU A 509 -13.44 12.08 14.51
CA LEU A 509 -13.56 11.36 13.25
C LEU A 509 -12.55 10.20 13.23
N LYS A 510 -13.03 8.96 13.10
CA LYS A 510 -12.17 7.80 12.88
C LYS A 510 -11.48 7.94 11.52
N GLN A 511 -10.16 8.04 11.52
CA GLN A 511 -9.36 8.11 10.31
C GLN A 511 -9.14 6.71 9.74
N SER A 512 -9.25 6.59 8.42
CA SER A 512 -9.02 5.34 7.69
C SER A 512 -7.53 5.10 7.45
N ILE A 513 -7.08 3.86 7.65
CA ILE A 513 -5.86 3.31 7.04
C ILE A 513 -6.29 2.31 5.96
N SER A 514 -6.26 2.74 4.71
CA SER A 514 -6.70 1.94 3.56
C SER A 514 -5.56 1.05 3.05
N THR A 515 -5.81 -0.25 2.95
CA THR A 515 -4.76 -1.26 2.65
C THR A 515 -5.02 -2.09 1.38
N SER A 516 -5.90 -1.62 0.49
CA SER A 516 -6.42 -2.41 -0.65
C SER A 516 -5.42 -2.58 -1.78
N LEU A 517 -4.34 -1.79 -1.77
CA LEU A 517 -3.33 -1.76 -2.82
C LEU A 517 -2.12 -2.65 -2.52
N PHE A 518 -1.97 -3.19 -1.30
CA PHE A 518 -0.74 -3.87 -0.87
C PHE A 518 -0.96 -5.35 -0.56
N SER A 519 0.04 -6.18 -0.88
CA SER A 519 0.05 -7.63 -0.60
C SER A 519 0.84 -8.03 0.65
N ASN A 520 1.54 -7.07 1.27
CA ASN A 520 2.28 -7.28 2.50
C ASN A 520 1.38 -7.03 3.71
N SER A 521 1.74 -7.59 4.87
CA SER A 521 1.12 -7.20 6.13
C SER A 521 1.26 -5.69 6.33
N LEU A 522 0.23 -5.04 6.86
CA LEU A 522 0.33 -3.64 7.29
C LEU A 522 1.22 -3.57 8.54
N PHE A 523 0.92 -4.39 9.55
CA PHE A 523 1.68 -4.45 10.79
C PHE A 523 2.21 -5.85 11.04
N THR A 524 3.49 -5.94 11.38
CA THR A 524 4.11 -7.15 11.92
C THR A 524 4.70 -6.82 13.28
N ILE A 525 4.20 -7.48 14.33
CA ILE A 525 4.63 -7.30 15.71
C ILE A 525 5.34 -8.58 16.16
N SER A 526 6.59 -8.45 16.58
CA SER A 526 7.39 -9.58 17.05
C SER A 526 8.31 -9.19 18.20
N GLU A 527 8.89 -10.19 18.86
CA GLU A 527 9.83 -10.01 19.96
C GLU A 527 9.24 -9.15 21.11
N THR A 528 9.72 -7.91 21.30
CA THR A 528 9.27 -6.97 22.33
C THR A 528 8.41 -5.82 21.77
N GLY A 529 7.85 -6.01 20.57
CA GLY A 529 6.94 -5.04 19.97
C GLY A 529 5.63 -4.90 20.76
N ASP A 530 5.20 -3.66 20.99
CA ASP A 530 3.94 -3.31 21.66
C ASP A 530 3.23 -2.24 20.83
N LEU A 531 2.12 -2.63 20.19
CA LEU A 531 1.31 -1.76 19.34
C LEU A 531 -0.08 -1.56 19.93
N SER A 532 -0.52 -0.30 20.03
CA SER A 532 -1.91 0.04 20.30
C SER A 532 -2.52 0.78 19.10
N LEU A 533 -3.69 0.32 18.65
CA LEU A 533 -4.51 0.91 17.59
C LEU A 533 -5.81 1.40 18.20
N LEU A 534 -6.05 2.71 18.16
CA LEU A 534 -7.13 3.34 18.93
C LEU A 534 -8.03 4.21 18.04
N GLY A 535 -9.32 3.91 17.99
CA GLY A 535 -10.29 4.72 17.26
C GLY A 535 -10.02 4.83 15.76
N LEU A 536 -9.51 3.78 15.13
CA LEU A 536 -9.15 3.76 13.70
C LEU A 536 -10.19 3.01 12.87
N HIS A 537 -10.22 3.29 11.57
CA HIS A 537 -11.02 2.54 10.61
C HIS A 537 -10.13 1.83 9.57
N PHE A 538 -10.48 0.60 9.21
CA PHE A 538 -9.77 -0.24 8.23
C PHE A 538 -10.77 -0.78 7.20
N ASP A 539 -10.74 -0.27 5.97
CA ASP A 539 -11.77 -0.52 4.96
C ASP A 539 -11.38 -1.45 3.80
N ASN A 540 -10.09 -1.75 3.66
CA ASN A 540 -9.56 -1.98 2.32
C ASN A 540 -8.52 -3.10 2.33
N LEU A 541 -8.89 -4.32 1.96
CA LEU A 541 -7.96 -5.44 1.88
C LEU A 541 -7.76 -5.86 0.45
N ASN A 542 -6.51 -6.10 0.07
CA ASN A 542 -6.17 -6.65 -1.23
C ASN A 542 -6.54 -8.14 -1.28
N PRO A 543 -7.54 -8.57 -2.08
CA PRO A 543 -7.94 -9.97 -2.13
C PRO A 543 -6.84 -10.91 -2.65
N SER A 544 -5.85 -10.39 -3.38
CA SER A 544 -4.70 -11.17 -3.85
C SER A 544 -3.58 -11.34 -2.82
N SER A 545 -3.68 -10.71 -1.64
CA SER A 545 -2.70 -10.91 -0.58
C SER A 545 -2.74 -12.34 -0.05
N THR A 546 -1.57 -12.84 0.36
CA THR A 546 -1.42 -14.12 1.07
C THR A 546 -1.06 -13.92 2.53
N ASN A 547 -0.69 -12.69 2.93
CA ASN A 547 -0.28 -12.36 4.29
C ASN A 547 -1.45 -11.77 5.07
N ALA A 548 -1.49 -12.03 6.38
CA ALA A 548 -2.45 -11.38 7.26
C ALA A 548 -2.23 -9.86 7.27
N LEU A 549 -3.31 -9.08 7.41
CA LEU A 549 -3.19 -7.62 7.52
C LEU A 549 -2.34 -7.24 8.76
N ILE A 550 -2.59 -7.93 9.86
CA ILE A 550 -1.86 -7.79 11.12
C ILE A 550 -1.30 -9.16 11.51
N SER A 551 0.01 -9.25 11.67
CA SER A 551 0.70 -10.46 12.08
C SER A 551 1.40 -10.28 13.41
N ILE A 552 1.18 -11.20 14.35
CA ILE A 552 1.83 -11.24 15.65
C ILE A 552 2.56 -12.58 15.77
N THR A 553 3.86 -12.57 15.98
CA THR A 553 4.65 -13.79 16.07
C THR A 553 5.72 -13.70 17.15
N SER A 554 5.83 -14.76 17.95
CA SER A 554 6.95 -14.91 18.88
C SER A 554 7.92 -16.00 18.41
N ASN A 555 9.22 -15.75 18.55
CA ASN A 555 10.25 -16.74 18.20
C ASN A 555 10.50 -17.76 19.33
N ASP A 556 10.12 -17.42 20.57
CA ASP A 556 10.23 -18.30 21.73
C ASP A 556 9.09 -18.07 22.74
N TYR A 557 9.20 -18.62 23.95
CA TYR A 557 8.21 -18.49 25.02
C TYR A 557 8.54 -17.37 26.03
N THR A 558 9.62 -16.61 25.81
CA THR A 558 10.11 -15.55 26.70
C THR A 558 9.82 -14.15 26.20
N GLN A 559 9.65 -14.01 24.88
CA GLN A 559 9.26 -12.77 24.22
C GLN A 559 7.74 -12.73 24.02
N GLU A 560 7.13 -11.62 24.40
CA GLU A 560 5.68 -11.43 24.41
C GLU A 560 5.28 -10.21 23.56
N PRO A 561 5.26 -10.34 22.22
CA PRO A 561 4.77 -9.28 21.36
C PRO A 561 3.30 -8.99 21.69
N LYS A 562 2.92 -7.71 21.66
CA LYS A 562 1.61 -7.25 22.13
C LYS A 562 0.91 -6.39 21.10
N ILE A 563 -0.38 -6.64 20.92
CA ILE A 563 -1.29 -5.73 20.21
C ILE A 563 -2.55 -5.43 21.03
N THR A 564 -2.93 -4.16 21.06
CA THR A 564 -4.17 -3.68 21.68
C THR A 564 -4.99 -2.92 20.64
N ILE A 565 -6.25 -3.31 20.44
CA ILE A 565 -7.17 -2.70 19.48
C ILE A 565 -8.40 -2.22 20.28
N ILE A 566 -8.66 -0.91 20.26
CA ILE A 566 -9.76 -0.31 21.05
C ILE A 566 -10.57 0.65 20.19
N ASP A 567 -11.89 0.54 20.22
CA ASP A 567 -12.83 1.43 19.53
C ASP A 567 -12.60 1.52 18.00
N CYS A 568 -11.93 0.53 17.42
CA CYS A 568 -11.67 0.49 15.98
C CYS A 568 -12.86 -0.08 15.19
N GLU A 569 -12.88 0.19 13.90
CA GLU A 569 -13.82 -0.39 12.94
C GLU A 569 -13.06 -1.10 11.82
N PHE A 570 -13.40 -2.36 11.59
CA PHE A 570 -12.89 -3.20 10.51
C PHE A 570 -14.07 -3.54 9.62
N ASN A 571 -14.11 -3.01 8.40
CA ASN A 571 -15.28 -3.13 7.55
C ASN A 571 -14.87 -3.31 6.09
N GLN A 572 -15.17 -4.47 5.48
CA GLN A 572 -14.89 -4.64 4.05
C GLN A 572 -16.04 -4.05 3.20
N ASP A 573 -15.71 -3.28 2.15
CA ASP A 573 -16.72 -2.71 1.25
C ASP A 573 -17.66 -3.78 0.67
N SER A 574 -18.90 -3.79 1.17
CA SER A 574 -19.93 -4.75 0.79
C SER A 574 -20.30 -4.70 -0.71
N SER A 575 -20.07 -3.56 -1.39
CA SER A 575 -20.35 -3.39 -2.81
C SER A 575 -19.37 -4.16 -3.71
N SER A 576 -18.21 -4.56 -3.16
CA SER A 576 -17.27 -5.47 -3.81
C SER A 576 -17.84 -6.89 -3.98
N TYR A 577 -18.94 -7.24 -3.31
CA TYR A 577 -19.58 -8.56 -3.35
C TYR A 577 -20.90 -8.57 -4.14
N SER A 578 -20.86 -8.31 -5.45
CA SER A 578 -21.97 -8.81 -6.27
C SER A 578 -21.95 -10.34 -6.22
N SER A 579 -23.10 -10.96 -5.92
CA SER A 579 -23.29 -12.39 -5.62
C SER A 579 -22.87 -13.37 -6.74
N SER A 580 -22.25 -12.90 -7.81
CA SER A 580 -21.77 -13.68 -8.96
C SER A 580 -20.25 -13.74 -9.11
N ASN A 581 -19.46 -12.96 -8.36
CA ASN A 581 -18.00 -12.92 -8.55
C ASN A 581 -17.24 -13.35 -7.27
N SER A 582 -16.51 -14.47 -7.36
CA SER A 582 -15.59 -14.97 -6.33
C SER A 582 -14.28 -14.15 -6.22
N SER A 583 -14.10 -13.12 -7.06
CA SER A 583 -12.84 -12.37 -7.21
C SER A 583 -12.54 -11.36 -6.10
N SER A 584 -13.48 -11.08 -5.20
CA SER A 584 -13.32 -10.12 -4.08
C SER A 584 -13.27 -10.79 -2.69
N SER A 585 -13.36 -12.12 -2.63
CA SER A 585 -13.23 -12.86 -1.38
C SER A 585 -11.76 -12.94 -0.98
N LEU A 586 -11.48 -12.78 0.31
CA LEU A 586 -10.12 -12.80 0.83
C LEU A 586 -9.55 -14.22 0.83
N SER A 587 -8.25 -14.33 0.55
CA SER A 587 -7.47 -15.57 0.69
C SER A 587 -6.46 -15.53 1.85
N HIS A 588 -6.56 -14.53 2.72
CA HIS A 588 -5.71 -14.35 3.89
C HIS A 588 -6.59 -13.97 5.09
N SER A 589 -6.08 -14.11 6.31
CA SER A 589 -6.76 -13.65 7.53
C SER A 589 -6.57 -12.14 7.73
N ILE A 590 -7.37 -11.53 8.61
CA ILE A 590 -7.16 -10.13 8.98
C ILE A 590 -6.09 -10.07 10.05
N ILE A 591 -6.24 -10.89 11.08
CA ILE A 591 -5.29 -10.97 12.18
C ILE A 591 -4.80 -12.42 12.28
N SER A 592 -3.49 -12.60 12.38
CA SER A 592 -2.86 -13.88 12.67
C SER A 592 -1.96 -13.72 13.89
N ILE A 593 -2.14 -14.58 14.89
CA ILE A 593 -1.30 -14.62 16.09
C ILE A 593 -0.75 -16.03 16.32
N ASP A 594 0.56 -16.09 16.51
CA ASP A 594 1.29 -17.30 16.90
C ASP A 594 2.33 -16.97 17.97
N GLY A 595 1.85 -16.91 19.22
CA GLY A 595 2.59 -16.46 20.38
C GLY A 595 2.52 -14.95 20.59
N GLY A 596 2.06 -14.52 21.76
CA GLY A 596 1.96 -13.10 22.14
C GLY A 596 0.70 -12.76 22.93
N GLN A 597 0.47 -11.45 23.11
CA GLN A 597 -0.69 -10.90 23.79
C GLN A 597 -1.56 -10.10 22.82
N MET A 598 -2.87 -10.29 22.90
CA MET A 598 -3.85 -9.55 22.09
C MET A 598 -5.04 -9.10 22.93
N SER A 599 -5.45 -7.85 22.75
CA SER A 599 -6.71 -7.34 23.30
C SER A 599 -7.52 -6.65 22.20
N ILE A 600 -8.77 -7.07 22.02
CA ILE A 600 -9.75 -6.43 21.12
C ILE A 600 -10.92 -5.95 21.99
N ILE A 601 -11.13 -4.63 22.05
CA ILE A 601 -12.09 -4.01 22.97
C ILE A 601 -12.97 -3.05 22.19
N ARG A 602 -14.30 -3.13 22.38
CA ARG A 602 -15.29 -2.23 21.75
C ARG A 602 -15.09 -2.04 20.23
N THR A 603 -14.64 -3.08 19.55
CA THR A 603 -14.30 -3.02 18.12
C THR A 603 -15.46 -3.58 17.29
N SER A 604 -15.83 -2.88 16.21
CA SER A 604 -16.78 -3.41 15.22
C SER A 604 -16.05 -4.08 14.06
N ILE A 605 -16.46 -5.28 13.71
CA ILE A 605 -15.86 -6.13 12.67
C ILE A 605 -16.98 -6.62 11.77
N GLU A 606 -17.02 -6.15 10.53
CA GLU A 606 -18.19 -6.30 9.67
C GLU A 606 -17.84 -6.69 8.22
N ASN A 607 -18.75 -7.46 7.61
CA ASN A 607 -18.83 -7.69 6.16
C ASN A 607 -17.65 -8.42 5.51
N TYR A 608 -16.90 -9.23 6.25
CA TYR A 608 -15.80 -10.01 5.67
C TYR A 608 -16.25 -11.29 4.98
N LYS A 609 -15.62 -11.61 3.85
CA LYS A 609 -15.87 -12.84 3.09
C LYS A 609 -14.56 -13.54 2.70
N PHE A 610 -14.40 -14.79 3.12
CA PHE A 610 -13.22 -15.62 2.88
C PHE A 610 -13.50 -16.74 1.85
N SER A 611 -12.56 -16.96 0.95
CA SER A 611 -12.67 -17.96 -0.13
C SER A 611 -12.02 -19.31 0.19
N ASN A 612 -11.23 -19.37 1.26
CA ASN A 612 -10.38 -20.51 1.58
C ASN A 612 -10.50 -20.91 3.05
N ASP A 613 -9.44 -21.50 3.60
CA ASP A 613 -9.35 -22.00 4.96
C ASP A 613 -9.12 -20.91 6.03
N LYS A 614 -9.18 -19.63 5.64
CA LYS A 614 -8.86 -18.49 6.52
C LYS A 614 -10.09 -17.90 7.18
N SER A 615 -9.87 -17.39 8.39
CA SER A 615 -10.85 -16.72 9.23
C SER A 615 -10.41 -15.28 9.50
N TYR A 616 -11.28 -14.47 10.11
CA TYR A 616 -10.90 -13.12 10.52
C TYR A 616 -9.70 -13.15 11.47
N LEU A 617 -9.79 -13.93 12.55
CA LEU A 617 -8.73 -14.14 13.53
C LEU A 617 -8.26 -15.59 13.51
N MET A 618 -6.98 -15.79 13.17
CA MET A 618 -6.29 -17.07 13.23
C MET A 618 -5.38 -17.11 14.46
N ILE A 619 -5.57 -18.09 15.34
CA ILE A 619 -4.78 -18.28 16.56
C ILE A 619 -4.11 -19.65 16.50
N GLN A 620 -2.78 -19.65 16.53
CA GLN A 620 -1.97 -20.86 16.54
C GLN A 620 -1.04 -20.86 17.75
N SER A 621 -0.82 -22.02 18.35
CA SER A 621 0.19 -22.25 19.38
C SER A 621 1.21 -23.23 18.85
N ASP A 622 2.05 -22.81 17.90
CA ASP A 622 3.00 -23.72 17.26
C ASP A 622 4.04 -24.25 18.25
N GLN A 623 4.50 -25.48 17.98
CA GLN A 623 5.48 -26.15 18.82
C GLN A 623 6.89 -25.61 18.57
N ILE A 624 7.54 -25.08 19.60
CA ILE A 624 8.92 -24.56 19.54
C ILE A 624 9.91 -25.71 19.75
N SER A 625 9.64 -26.56 20.75
CA SER A 625 10.45 -27.76 21.06
C SER A 625 9.59 -28.82 21.75
N SER A 626 10.16 -29.96 22.13
CA SER A 626 9.40 -31.06 22.75
C SER A 626 8.57 -30.57 23.95
N LEU A 627 7.24 -30.60 23.82
CA LEU A 627 6.26 -30.14 24.82
C LEU A 627 6.33 -28.65 25.20
N VAL A 628 6.94 -27.81 24.36
CA VAL A 628 6.96 -26.35 24.53
C VAL A 628 6.30 -25.71 23.32
N TYR A 629 5.24 -24.96 23.58
CA TYR A 629 4.42 -24.30 22.57
C TYR A 629 4.46 -22.78 22.75
N ARG A 630 4.15 -22.06 21.66
CA ARG A 630 3.92 -20.62 21.71
C ARG A 630 2.68 -20.30 22.53
N ILE A 631 2.81 -19.35 23.45
CA ILE A 631 1.76 -18.97 24.41
C ILE A 631 0.96 -17.80 23.83
N ASN A 632 -0.35 -17.96 23.75
CA ASN A 632 -1.28 -16.91 23.33
C ASN A 632 -2.09 -16.42 24.52
N ASN A 633 -2.08 -15.12 24.80
CA ASN A 633 -2.93 -14.48 25.82
C ASN A 633 -3.89 -13.51 25.14
N ILE A 634 -5.13 -13.94 24.94
CA ILE A 634 -6.10 -13.24 24.09
C ILE A 634 -7.34 -12.85 24.89
N ILE A 635 -7.71 -11.58 24.77
CA ILE A 635 -8.88 -10.98 25.42
C ILE A 635 -9.72 -10.28 24.36
N ILE A 636 -11.01 -10.61 24.28
CA ILE A 636 -11.98 -9.97 23.39
C ILE A 636 -13.16 -9.51 24.25
N ILE A 637 -13.39 -8.20 24.31
CA ILE A 637 -14.41 -7.59 25.19
C ILE A 637 -15.27 -6.62 24.40
N GLU A 638 -16.59 -6.62 24.62
CA GLU A 638 -17.52 -5.62 24.07
C GLU A 638 -17.46 -5.46 22.55
N SER A 639 -16.99 -6.49 21.84
CA SER A 639 -16.70 -6.41 20.41
C SER A 639 -17.76 -7.14 19.59
N THR A 640 -17.99 -6.68 18.37
CA THR A 640 -19.03 -7.22 17.48
C THR A 640 -18.41 -7.77 16.21
N PHE A 641 -18.74 -9.02 15.88
CA PHE A 641 -18.43 -9.68 14.62
C PHE A 641 -19.75 -9.87 13.87
N SER A 642 -19.97 -9.17 12.75
CA SER A 642 -21.22 -9.22 12.00
C SER A 642 -21.02 -9.54 10.53
N ASN A 643 -21.86 -10.41 9.98
CA ASN A 643 -21.87 -10.77 8.55
C ASN A 643 -20.49 -11.27 8.05
N ILE A 644 -19.91 -12.21 8.79
CA ILE A 644 -18.63 -12.84 8.44
C ILE A 644 -18.90 -14.17 7.74
N GLN A 645 -18.43 -14.33 6.50
CA GLN A 645 -18.77 -15.48 5.66
C GLN A 645 -17.52 -16.21 5.18
N GLN A 646 -17.60 -17.54 5.09
CA GLN A 646 -16.54 -18.39 4.57
C GLN A 646 -17.12 -19.47 3.67
N PHE A 647 -16.62 -19.55 2.42
CA PHE A 647 -17.09 -20.51 1.41
C PHE A 647 -16.09 -21.65 1.14
N GLY A 648 -14.91 -21.59 1.76
CA GLY A 648 -13.86 -22.60 1.65
C GLY A 648 -14.02 -23.75 2.63
N THR A 649 -12.96 -24.54 2.79
CA THR A 649 -12.91 -25.67 3.74
C THR A 649 -12.42 -25.25 5.13
N GLY A 650 -12.40 -23.95 5.43
CA GLY A 650 -11.97 -23.45 6.73
C GLY A 650 -13.06 -23.59 7.79
N ASN A 651 -12.65 -23.42 9.04
CA ASN A 651 -13.51 -23.52 10.21
C ASN A 651 -13.52 -22.19 10.97
N GLY A 652 -14.59 -21.88 11.70
CA GLY A 652 -14.68 -20.72 12.59
C GLY A 652 -14.50 -19.40 11.84
N THR A 653 -15.53 -18.89 11.19
CA THR A 653 -15.38 -17.74 10.27
C THR A 653 -14.81 -16.48 10.95
N ALA A 654 -15.20 -16.22 12.19
CA ALA A 654 -14.68 -15.12 12.98
C ALA A 654 -13.37 -15.51 13.69
N ILE A 655 -13.36 -16.66 14.38
CA ILE A 655 -12.22 -17.09 15.19
C ILE A 655 -11.94 -18.57 14.93
N ASN A 656 -10.70 -18.86 14.55
CA ASN A 656 -10.18 -20.22 14.46
C ASN A 656 -8.96 -20.34 15.38
N ALA A 657 -9.10 -21.13 16.47
CA ALA A 657 -8.11 -21.20 17.51
C ALA A 657 -7.62 -22.61 17.81
N HIS A 658 -6.29 -22.77 17.79
CA HIS A 658 -5.58 -23.94 18.27
C HIS A 658 -4.73 -23.55 19.47
N LEU A 659 -5.15 -23.95 20.66
CA LEU A 659 -4.54 -23.51 21.91
C LEU A 659 -3.86 -24.68 22.63
N GLN A 660 -2.61 -24.44 23.04
CA GLN A 660 -1.76 -25.39 23.76
C GLN A 660 -1.31 -24.80 25.11
N THR A 661 -0.68 -25.65 25.94
CA THR A 661 -0.23 -25.35 27.31
C THR A 661 0.23 -23.91 27.51
N GLY A 662 -0.33 -23.24 28.53
CA GLY A 662 0.03 -21.88 28.93
C GLY A 662 -0.80 -20.79 28.25
N SER A 663 -1.50 -21.09 27.14
CA SER A 663 -2.36 -20.14 26.46
C SER A 663 -3.68 -19.88 27.19
N TYR A 664 -4.27 -18.72 26.93
CA TYR A 664 -5.52 -18.24 27.51
C TYR A 664 -6.35 -17.48 26.47
N LEU A 665 -7.66 -17.76 26.43
CA LEU A 665 -8.63 -17.03 25.60
C LEU A 665 -9.86 -16.67 26.44
N LEU A 666 -10.15 -15.38 26.52
CA LEU A 666 -11.36 -14.81 27.12
C LEU A 666 -12.15 -14.04 26.08
N ILE A 667 -13.44 -14.34 25.98
CA ILE A 667 -14.42 -13.57 25.21
C ILE A 667 -15.52 -13.14 26.18
N ASP A 668 -15.71 -11.85 26.38
CA ASP A 668 -16.74 -11.32 27.29
C ASP A 668 -17.57 -10.22 26.62
N ASN A 669 -18.86 -10.18 26.95
CA ASN A 669 -19.81 -9.16 26.50
C ASN A 669 -19.78 -8.88 24.96
N SER A 670 -19.50 -9.91 24.16
CA SER A 670 -19.24 -9.77 22.72
C SER A 670 -20.38 -10.37 21.88
N LYS A 671 -20.47 -9.98 20.61
CA LYS A 671 -21.57 -10.37 19.71
C LYS A 671 -21.04 -11.00 18.43
N PHE A 672 -21.64 -12.10 18.01
CA PHE A 672 -21.38 -12.81 16.78
C PHE A 672 -22.70 -12.94 16.02
N ASN A 673 -22.90 -12.12 15.00
CA ASN A 673 -24.15 -12.04 14.25
C ASN A 673 -23.91 -12.49 12.82
N GLN A 674 -24.71 -13.44 12.33
CA GLN A 674 -24.67 -13.88 10.93
C GLN A 674 -23.26 -14.34 10.49
N CYS A 675 -22.54 -15.04 11.38
CA CYS A 675 -21.28 -15.69 11.04
C CYS A 675 -21.58 -17.05 10.38
N LYS A 676 -21.25 -17.19 9.09
CA LYS A 676 -21.70 -18.32 8.26
C LYS A 676 -20.55 -19.02 7.55
N GLY A 677 -20.27 -20.26 7.94
CA GLY A 677 -19.23 -21.11 7.35
C GLY A 677 -19.80 -22.38 6.73
N SER A 678 -19.08 -22.97 5.78
CA SER A 678 -19.44 -24.26 5.17
C SER A 678 -18.93 -25.49 5.91
N SER A 679 -18.14 -25.32 6.96
CA SER A 679 -17.50 -26.40 7.74
C SER A 679 -17.86 -26.29 9.23
N ASP A 680 -16.91 -26.53 10.13
CA ASP A 680 -17.15 -26.56 11.57
C ASP A 680 -17.05 -25.17 12.22
N GLY A 681 -18.01 -24.84 13.10
CA GLY A 681 -18.05 -23.60 13.87
C GLY A 681 -18.42 -22.40 13.01
N GLY A 682 -19.70 -21.99 13.01
CA GLY A 682 -20.13 -20.88 12.14
C GLY A 682 -19.47 -19.56 12.55
N ALA A 683 -19.34 -19.30 13.86
CA ALA A 683 -18.57 -18.18 14.38
C ALA A 683 -17.17 -18.60 14.85
N ILE A 684 -17.10 -19.61 15.74
CA ILE A 684 -15.88 -19.97 16.46
C ILE A 684 -15.58 -21.46 16.30
N TYR A 685 -14.33 -21.75 15.96
CA TYR A 685 -13.75 -23.08 16.02
C TYR A 685 -12.63 -23.14 17.06
N LEU A 686 -12.68 -24.12 17.96
CA LEU A 686 -11.72 -24.29 19.05
C LEU A 686 -11.09 -25.70 19.04
N ASN A 687 -9.78 -25.75 19.12
CA ASN A 687 -9.02 -26.92 19.56
C ASN A 687 -8.30 -26.58 20.87
N ILE A 688 -8.73 -27.21 21.96
CA ILE A 688 -8.26 -26.92 23.32
C ILE A 688 -7.54 -28.14 23.85
N SER A 689 -6.24 -28.05 24.06
CA SER A 689 -5.41 -29.17 24.51
C SER A 689 -4.53 -28.77 25.69
N ASN A 690 -4.09 -29.78 26.45
CA ASN A 690 -3.02 -29.67 27.46
C ASN A 690 -3.32 -28.62 28.55
N GLN A 691 -4.42 -28.81 29.27
CA GLN A 691 -4.82 -28.01 30.44
C GLN A 691 -5.18 -26.53 30.17
N VAL A 692 -5.30 -26.13 28.90
CA VAL A 692 -5.80 -24.79 28.53
C VAL A 692 -7.25 -24.60 28.95
N GLN A 693 -7.58 -23.39 29.41
CA GLN A 693 -8.95 -22.97 29.66
C GLN A 693 -9.34 -21.84 28.70
N VAL A 694 -10.47 -22.02 28.02
CA VAL A 694 -11.17 -20.98 27.23
C VAL A 694 -12.44 -20.58 27.98
N THR A 695 -12.70 -19.28 28.09
CA THR A 695 -13.89 -18.75 28.77
C THR A 695 -14.66 -17.82 27.83
N ILE A 696 -15.97 -18.05 27.70
CA ILE A 696 -16.90 -17.21 26.93
C ILE A 696 -18.04 -16.78 27.85
N SER A 697 -18.15 -15.48 28.09
CA SER A 697 -19.06 -14.91 29.09
C SER A 697 -19.94 -13.83 28.46
N ASN A 698 -21.20 -13.74 28.90
CA ASN A 698 -22.14 -12.65 28.55
C ASN A 698 -22.25 -12.33 27.04
N SER A 699 -22.01 -13.31 26.17
CA SER A 699 -21.85 -13.09 24.73
C SER A 699 -23.01 -13.66 23.92
N THR A 700 -23.33 -13.05 22.79
CA THR A 700 -24.47 -13.46 21.95
C THR A 700 -24.00 -14.01 20.61
N PHE A 701 -24.61 -15.13 20.21
CA PHE A 701 -24.48 -15.75 18.89
C PHE A 701 -25.86 -15.73 18.23
N ASP A 702 -26.01 -14.98 17.16
CA ASP A 702 -27.30 -14.77 16.48
C ASP A 702 -27.21 -15.17 15.01
N GLN A 703 -28.08 -16.06 14.56
CA GLN A 703 -28.19 -16.48 13.15
C GLN A 703 -26.86 -16.99 12.57
N CYS A 704 -26.02 -17.64 13.38
CA CYS A 704 -24.77 -18.24 12.93
C CYS A 704 -25.04 -19.60 12.27
N GLU A 705 -24.32 -19.92 11.20
CA GLU A 705 -24.57 -21.11 10.37
C GLU A 705 -23.29 -21.90 10.07
N ALA A 706 -23.37 -23.23 10.14
CA ALA A 706 -22.23 -24.13 9.92
C ALA A 706 -22.66 -25.52 9.39
N TYR A 707 -21.70 -26.37 9.02
CA TYR A 707 -21.94 -27.81 8.89
C TYR A 707 -22.13 -28.48 10.26
N SER A 708 -21.24 -28.18 11.21
CA SER A 708 -21.34 -28.59 12.61
C SER A 708 -21.14 -27.40 13.54
N GLY A 709 -22.00 -27.24 14.56
CA GLY A 709 -21.89 -26.18 15.54
C GLY A 709 -22.15 -24.80 14.93
N GLY A 710 -23.43 -24.47 14.71
CA GLY A 710 -23.81 -23.23 14.03
C GLY A 710 -23.19 -21.98 14.64
N GLY A 711 -23.10 -21.91 15.98
CA GLY A 711 -22.28 -20.91 16.68
C GLY A 711 -20.84 -21.38 16.88
N ILE A 712 -20.66 -22.46 17.64
CA ILE A 712 -19.35 -22.92 18.13
C ILE A 712 -19.13 -24.39 17.81
N TYR A 713 -17.94 -24.71 17.32
CA TYR A 713 -17.40 -26.06 17.34
C TYR A 713 -16.18 -26.13 18.27
N ALA A 714 -16.09 -27.17 19.11
CA ALA A 714 -14.93 -27.39 19.97
C ALA A 714 -14.48 -28.85 20.02
N SER A 715 -13.17 -29.07 19.94
CA SER A 715 -12.52 -30.32 20.31
C SER A 715 -11.62 -30.11 21.51
N ILE A 716 -11.82 -30.88 22.57
CA ILE A 716 -11.18 -30.69 23.88
C ILE A 716 -10.42 -31.95 24.27
N TYR A 717 -9.12 -31.82 24.53
CA TYR A 717 -8.18 -32.92 24.79
C TYR A 717 -7.35 -32.67 26.05
N THR A 718 -6.81 -33.74 26.64
CA THR A 718 -5.71 -33.72 27.61
C THR A 718 -5.87 -32.68 28.74
N GLY A 719 -7.06 -32.62 29.34
CA GLY A 719 -7.37 -31.74 30.46
C GLY A 719 -7.78 -30.31 30.08
N GLY A 720 -7.94 -30.03 28.78
CA GLY A 720 -8.48 -28.78 28.28
C GLY A 720 -9.90 -28.50 28.78
N LYS A 721 -10.28 -27.23 28.84
CA LYS A 721 -11.57 -26.80 29.37
C LYS A 721 -12.18 -25.68 28.54
N LEU A 722 -13.47 -25.80 28.26
CA LEU A 722 -14.30 -24.71 27.73
C LEU A 722 -15.36 -24.36 28.79
N ILE A 723 -15.40 -23.10 29.20
CA ILE A 723 -16.42 -22.56 30.10
C ILE A 723 -17.25 -21.54 29.30
N ILE A 724 -18.55 -21.73 29.29
CA ILE A 724 -19.51 -20.77 28.75
C ILE A 724 -20.46 -20.41 29.89
N ASP A 725 -20.44 -19.14 30.31
CA ASP A 725 -21.16 -18.70 31.50
C ASP A 725 -21.90 -17.37 31.31
N GLY A 726 -22.60 -16.97 32.37
CA GLY A 726 -23.35 -15.73 32.43
C GLY A 726 -24.49 -15.67 31.41
N GLN A 727 -24.77 -14.46 30.92
CA GLN A 727 -25.91 -14.21 30.02
C GLN A 727 -25.63 -14.61 28.56
N CYS A 728 -24.79 -15.63 28.32
CA CYS A 728 -24.53 -16.11 26.97
C CYS A 728 -25.82 -16.59 26.29
N LYS A 729 -25.99 -16.24 25.02
CA LYS A 729 -27.22 -16.53 24.27
C LYS A 729 -26.90 -17.01 22.85
N PHE A 730 -27.47 -18.15 22.46
CA PHE A 730 -27.48 -18.66 21.10
C PHE A 730 -28.91 -18.55 20.56
N THR A 731 -29.13 -17.72 19.53
CA THR A 731 -30.45 -17.45 18.95
C THR A 731 -30.43 -17.78 17.47
N GLU A 732 -31.38 -18.59 17.00
CA GLU A 732 -31.53 -18.94 15.59
C GLU A 732 -30.25 -19.51 14.94
N CYS A 733 -29.34 -20.08 15.73
CA CYS A 733 -28.14 -20.74 15.20
C CYS A 733 -28.50 -22.07 14.54
N ASN A 734 -27.96 -22.32 13.35
CA ASN A 734 -28.30 -23.48 12.54
C ASN A 734 -27.05 -24.26 12.13
N SER A 735 -27.13 -25.59 12.16
CA SER A 735 -26.13 -26.43 11.51
C SER A 735 -26.77 -27.46 10.60
N SER A 736 -26.13 -27.78 9.48
CA SER A 736 -26.70 -28.76 8.55
C SER A 736 -26.69 -30.18 9.12
N GLU A 737 -25.80 -30.49 10.05
CA GLU A 737 -25.61 -31.86 10.53
C GLU A 737 -25.60 -31.99 12.06
N TYR A 738 -24.65 -31.35 12.77
CA TYR A 738 -24.44 -31.63 14.19
C TYR A 738 -24.45 -30.37 15.06
N GLY A 739 -25.38 -30.26 16.01
CA GLY A 739 -25.40 -29.19 17.02
C GLY A 739 -25.77 -27.83 16.44
N GLY A 740 -27.02 -27.35 16.61
CA GLY A 740 -27.44 -26.10 15.98
C GLY A 740 -26.73 -24.87 16.57
N GLY A 741 -26.61 -24.81 17.89
CA GLY A 741 -25.78 -23.84 18.59
C GLY A 741 -24.33 -24.31 18.74
N ILE A 742 -24.11 -25.46 19.38
CA ILE A 742 -22.78 -25.96 19.72
C ILE A 742 -22.58 -27.42 19.30
N ARG A 743 -21.42 -27.72 18.73
CA ARG A 743 -20.89 -29.08 18.59
C ARG A 743 -19.62 -29.23 19.43
N VAL A 744 -19.56 -30.24 20.28
CA VAL A 744 -18.36 -30.50 21.11
C VAL A 744 -17.93 -31.95 21.10
N ASN A 745 -16.63 -32.19 20.89
CA ASN A 745 -15.96 -33.46 21.11
C ASN A 745 -15.03 -33.34 22.33
N ILE A 746 -15.17 -34.26 23.29
CA ILE A 746 -14.33 -34.26 24.49
C ILE A 746 -13.63 -35.62 24.62
N PHE A 747 -12.33 -35.57 24.81
CA PHE A 747 -11.45 -36.72 24.94
C PHE A 747 -10.67 -36.64 26.26
N ASP A 748 -10.33 -37.78 26.84
CA ASP A 748 -9.56 -37.91 28.09
C ASP A 748 -10.33 -37.48 29.35
N LEU A 749 -10.02 -38.12 30.49
CA LEU A 749 -10.81 -38.03 31.74
C LEU A 749 -10.90 -36.63 32.36
N ASP A 750 -9.89 -35.78 32.17
CA ASP A 750 -9.82 -34.46 32.81
C ASP A 750 -10.38 -33.31 31.94
N SER A 751 -10.76 -33.61 30.71
CA SER A 751 -11.27 -32.62 29.75
C SER A 751 -12.75 -32.30 30.00
N GLN A 752 -13.14 -31.04 29.78
CA GLN A 752 -14.44 -30.55 30.24
C GLN A 752 -15.08 -29.45 29.39
N LEU A 753 -16.41 -29.52 29.24
CA LEU A 753 -17.26 -28.38 28.90
C LEU A 753 -18.13 -28.02 30.12
N THR A 754 -18.19 -26.74 30.49
CA THR A 754 -19.14 -26.19 31.47
C THR A 754 -20.05 -25.18 30.78
N LEU A 755 -21.36 -25.34 30.97
CA LEU A 755 -22.38 -24.32 30.72
C LEU A 755 -23.00 -23.96 32.07
N GLU A 756 -22.95 -22.70 32.48
CA GLU A 756 -23.51 -22.28 33.77
C GLU A 756 -24.06 -20.85 33.77
N ASP A 757 -24.71 -20.47 34.86
CA ASP A 757 -25.20 -19.11 35.13
C ASP A 757 -26.18 -18.55 34.09
N GLY A 758 -27.07 -19.40 33.58
CA GLY A 758 -28.23 -18.97 32.81
C GLY A 758 -28.03 -18.90 31.30
N VAL A 759 -27.06 -19.64 30.74
CA VAL A 759 -26.84 -19.78 29.28
C VAL A 759 -28.12 -20.20 28.57
N LYS A 760 -28.42 -19.56 27.43
CA LYS A 760 -29.66 -19.78 26.68
C LYS A 760 -29.41 -20.23 25.24
N PHE A 761 -30.22 -21.20 24.81
CA PHE A 761 -30.36 -21.63 23.42
C PHE A 761 -31.81 -21.42 23.01
N GLU A 762 -32.05 -20.59 22.01
CA GLU A 762 -33.37 -20.21 21.52
C GLU A 762 -33.44 -20.46 20.01
N ASP A 763 -34.40 -21.25 19.56
CA ASP A 763 -34.68 -21.49 18.13
C ASP A 763 -33.48 -22.10 17.34
N CYS A 764 -32.54 -22.74 18.04
CA CYS A 764 -31.43 -23.45 17.40
C CYS A 764 -31.89 -24.72 16.68
N THR A 765 -31.35 -24.97 15.49
CA THR A 765 -31.77 -26.09 14.64
C THR A 765 -30.58 -26.89 14.08
N SER A 766 -30.72 -28.23 14.01
CA SER A 766 -29.76 -29.10 13.32
C SER A 766 -30.37 -30.46 12.93
N THR A 767 -29.61 -31.31 12.22
CA THR A 767 -30.02 -32.71 12.01
C THR A 767 -29.95 -33.49 13.33
N TRP A 768 -28.87 -33.38 14.10
CA TRP A 768 -28.69 -34.04 15.40
C TRP A 768 -28.33 -33.04 16.49
N GLY A 769 -29.08 -33.03 17.60
CA GLY A 769 -28.85 -32.10 18.70
C GLY A 769 -29.21 -30.66 18.32
N GLY A 770 -30.51 -30.31 18.35
CA GLY A 770 -30.98 -29.02 17.81
C GLY A 770 -30.31 -27.81 18.47
N GLY A 771 -30.11 -27.83 19.79
CA GLY A 771 -29.26 -26.88 20.50
C GLY A 771 -27.80 -27.30 20.51
N ILE A 772 -27.51 -28.49 21.05
CA ILE A 772 -26.13 -28.96 21.26
C ILE A 772 -25.99 -30.43 20.83
N LEU A 773 -24.86 -30.74 20.20
CA LEU A 773 -24.41 -32.10 20.02
C LEU A 773 -23.08 -32.37 20.73
N ILE A 774 -23.05 -33.48 21.47
CA ILE A 774 -21.94 -33.90 22.31
C ILE A 774 -21.45 -35.28 21.87
N SER A 775 -20.13 -35.44 21.81
CA SER A 775 -19.49 -36.76 21.80
C SER A 775 -18.42 -36.83 22.88
N LEU A 776 -18.55 -37.79 23.79
CA LEU A 776 -17.63 -38.03 24.89
C LEU A 776 -16.84 -39.31 24.63
N TYR A 777 -15.52 -39.22 24.73
CA TYR A 777 -14.56 -40.31 24.70
C TYR A 777 -13.68 -40.22 25.97
N GLY A 778 -14.34 -40.17 27.13
CA GLY A 778 -13.80 -39.67 28.39
C GLY A 778 -14.40 -38.31 28.79
N GLY A 779 -13.83 -37.71 29.82
CA GLY A 779 -14.13 -36.34 30.24
C GLY A 779 -15.53 -36.15 30.81
N LYS A 780 -15.95 -34.89 30.90
CA LYS A 780 -17.24 -34.53 31.48
C LYS A 780 -17.89 -33.28 30.87
N ILE A 781 -19.21 -33.23 30.95
CA ILE A 781 -20.01 -32.05 30.66
C ILE A 781 -20.85 -31.69 31.87
N ASN A 782 -20.80 -30.41 32.22
CA ASN A 782 -21.61 -29.81 33.27
C ASN A 782 -22.54 -28.77 32.63
N ILE A 783 -23.85 -28.94 32.78
CA ILE A 783 -24.86 -27.94 32.43
C ILE A 783 -25.58 -27.59 33.73
N LEU A 784 -25.35 -26.38 34.22
CA LEU A 784 -25.66 -25.98 35.60
C LEU A 784 -26.46 -24.68 35.63
N ASN A 785 -27.01 -24.37 36.80
CA ASN A 785 -27.45 -23.03 37.20
C ASN A 785 -28.38 -22.35 36.17
N GLN A 786 -29.60 -22.86 36.00
CA GLN A 786 -30.68 -22.19 35.25
C GLN A 786 -30.44 -22.04 33.74
N CYS A 787 -29.65 -22.92 33.13
CA CYS A 787 -29.55 -23.00 31.68
C CYS A 787 -30.94 -23.23 31.03
N LEU A 788 -31.15 -22.65 29.84
CA LEU A 788 -32.42 -22.71 29.11
C LEU A 788 -32.22 -23.19 27.67
N PHE A 789 -33.00 -24.19 27.27
CA PHE A 789 -33.17 -24.60 25.89
C PHE A 789 -34.63 -24.35 25.51
N LYS A 790 -34.87 -23.45 24.58
CA LYS A 790 -36.19 -23.03 24.16
C LYS A 790 -36.36 -23.20 22.66
N GLU A 791 -37.39 -23.91 22.26
CA GLU A 791 -37.78 -24.06 20.84
C GLU A 791 -36.66 -24.65 19.95
N CYS A 792 -35.65 -25.29 20.56
CA CYS A 792 -34.60 -25.97 19.81
C CYS A 792 -35.14 -27.20 19.08
N LYS A 793 -34.66 -27.43 17.85
CA LYS A 793 -35.22 -28.44 16.96
C LYS A 793 -34.17 -29.33 16.30
N SER A 794 -34.39 -30.64 16.38
CA SER A 794 -33.78 -31.60 15.47
C SER A 794 -34.75 -31.93 14.32
N ILE A 795 -34.26 -31.85 13.07
CA ILE A 795 -35.11 -31.97 11.87
C ILE A 795 -35.27 -33.40 11.34
N SER A 796 -34.33 -34.31 11.64
CA SER A 796 -34.41 -35.72 11.23
C SER A 796 -33.48 -36.64 12.03
N GLY A 797 -33.03 -36.21 13.21
CA GLY A 797 -32.17 -36.97 14.11
C GLY A 797 -32.60 -36.79 15.56
N ASN A 798 -31.73 -37.18 16.49
CA ASN A 798 -32.12 -37.23 17.90
C ASN A 798 -31.83 -35.92 18.64
N GLY A 799 -32.56 -35.70 19.75
CA GLY A 799 -32.27 -34.64 20.72
C GLY A 799 -32.63 -33.26 20.21
N GLY A 800 -33.88 -32.81 20.38
CA GLY A 800 -34.26 -31.46 19.95
C GLY A 800 -33.51 -30.34 20.67
N GLY A 801 -33.23 -30.52 21.97
CA GLY A 801 -32.32 -29.66 22.72
C GLY A 801 -30.87 -30.17 22.65
N ILE A 802 -30.62 -31.37 23.17
CA ILE A 802 -29.27 -31.96 23.27
C ILE A 802 -29.29 -33.40 22.79
N PHE A 803 -28.31 -33.75 21.96
CA PHE A 803 -27.92 -35.13 21.69
C PHE A 803 -26.53 -35.41 22.25
N SER A 804 -26.35 -36.56 22.90
CA SER A 804 -25.05 -36.96 23.46
C SER A 804 -24.74 -38.43 23.19
N ASP A 805 -23.61 -38.71 22.54
CA ASP A 805 -22.97 -40.03 22.52
C ASP A 805 -21.91 -40.09 23.62
N ILE A 806 -22.09 -40.99 24.59
CA ILE A 806 -21.30 -41.06 25.82
C ILE A 806 -20.50 -42.36 25.84
N ASN A 807 -19.19 -42.25 25.62
CA ASN A 807 -18.22 -43.34 25.75
C ASN A 807 -17.23 -43.05 26.88
N ASP A 808 -17.31 -43.80 27.98
CA ASP A 808 -16.49 -43.63 29.19
C ASP A 808 -16.48 -42.18 29.76
N GLY A 809 -17.55 -41.41 29.50
CA GLY A 809 -17.68 -40.00 29.89
C GLY A 809 -18.79 -39.74 30.92
N THR A 810 -18.86 -38.51 31.41
CA THR A 810 -19.88 -38.07 32.38
C THR A 810 -20.74 -36.92 31.85
N VAL A 811 -22.06 -37.05 31.93
CA VAL A 811 -23.01 -35.96 31.66
C VAL A 811 -23.71 -35.59 32.97
N TYR A 812 -23.52 -34.34 33.39
CA TYR A 812 -24.17 -33.74 34.55
C TYR A 812 -25.03 -32.56 34.10
N ILE A 813 -26.35 -32.66 34.34
CA ILE A 813 -27.33 -31.61 34.05
C ILE A 813 -28.08 -31.30 35.34
N GLU A 814 -27.98 -30.08 35.81
CA GLU A 814 -28.64 -29.62 37.03
C GLU A 814 -29.38 -28.30 36.78
N ASP A 815 -30.57 -28.17 37.36
CA ASP A 815 -31.36 -26.93 37.35
C ASP A 815 -31.55 -26.34 35.94
N THR A 816 -31.79 -27.19 34.93
CA THR A 816 -31.91 -26.78 33.53
C THR A 816 -33.35 -26.88 33.06
N THR A 817 -33.80 -25.93 32.22
CA THR A 817 -35.13 -25.94 31.62
C THR A 817 -35.07 -26.22 30.12
N PHE A 818 -35.85 -27.20 29.68
CA PHE A 818 -36.14 -27.48 28.28
C PHE A 818 -37.60 -27.11 28.01
N ASN A 819 -37.82 -26.16 27.11
CA ASN A 819 -39.15 -25.62 26.82
C ASN A 819 -39.43 -25.66 25.32
N SER A 820 -40.43 -26.44 24.93
CA SER A 820 -40.92 -26.56 23.56
C SER A 820 -39.87 -27.06 22.56
N CYS A 821 -38.84 -27.76 23.04
CA CYS A 821 -37.88 -28.42 22.17
C CYS A 821 -38.53 -29.58 21.42
N SER A 822 -38.06 -29.86 20.21
CA SER A 822 -38.62 -30.98 19.43
C SER A 822 -37.63 -31.73 18.57
N SER A 823 -37.86 -33.03 18.39
CA SER A 823 -37.25 -33.85 17.33
C SER A 823 -38.31 -34.22 16.31
N THR A 824 -37.93 -34.43 15.06
CA THR A 824 -38.83 -34.89 14.00
C THR A 824 -38.42 -36.31 13.57
N GLN A 825 -39.37 -37.23 13.38
CA GLN A 825 -39.07 -38.61 12.97
C GLN A 825 -38.11 -38.61 11.76
N PRO A 826 -37.07 -39.47 11.76
CA PRO A 826 -36.87 -40.62 12.67
C PRO A 826 -36.21 -40.28 14.03
N GLY A 827 -36.20 -39.01 14.43
CA GLY A 827 -35.62 -38.54 15.67
C GLY A 827 -36.36 -38.87 16.97
N ASP A 828 -35.62 -39.30 17.98
CA ASP A 828 -36.06 -39.51 19.37
C ASP A 828 -35.63 -38.37 20.30
N GLY A 829 -36.29 -38.25 21.45
CA GLY A 829 -35.87 -37.32 22.50
C GLY A 829 -36.12 -35.87 22.15
N GLY A 830 -37.37 -35.40 22.29
CA GLY A 830 -37.74 -34.04 21.89
C GLY A 830 -36.91 -32.94 22.58
N ALA A 831 -36.44 -33.17 23.80
CA ALA A 831 -35.44 -32.33 24.46
C ALA A 831 -34.07 -32.99 24.53
N LEU A 832 -33.97 -34.20 25.08
CA LEU A 832 -32.72 -34.89 25.33
C LEU A 832 -32.70 -36.27 24.67
N ALA A 833 -31.59 -36.61 24.02
CA ALA A 833 -31.31 -37.97 23.60
C ALA A 833 -29.89 -38.36 24.02
N LEU A 834 -29.78 -39.41 24.84
CA LEU A 834 -28.53 -39.81 25.51
C LEU A 834 -28.19 -41.26 25.20
N TYR A 835 -27.05 -41.50 24.57
CA TYR A 835 -26.55 -42.83 24.25
C TYR A 835 -25.44 -43.21 25.21
N GLN A 836 -25.73 -44.10 26.15
CA GLN A 836 -24.84 -44.47 27.24
C GLN A 836 -24.13 -45.79 26.94
N LYS A 837 -22.81 -45.74 26.72
CA LYS A 837 -21.96 -46.94 26.64
C LYS A 837 -21.52 -47.40 28.05
N LEU A 838 -20.83 -48.54 28.11
CA LEU A 838 -20.28 -49.10 29.36
C LEU A 838 -19.43 -48.03 30.10
N ASN A 839 -19.48 -48.05 31.44
CA ASN A 839 -18.79 -47.13 32.36
C ASN A 839 -19.15 -45.63 32.28
N SER A 840 -20.09 -45.24 31.43
CA SER A 840 -20.52 -43.85 31.30
C SER A 840 -21.47 -43.44 32.42
N ILE A 841 -21.46 -42.17 32.83
CA ILE A 841 -22.26 -41.64 33.94
C ILE A 841 -23.27 -40.62 33.42
N ILE A 842 -24.54 -40.77 33.83
CA ILE A 842 -25.60 -39.78 33.59
C ILE A 842 -26.18 -39.34 34.93
N SER A 843 -26.18 -38.02 35.17
CA SER A 843 -26.83 -37.40 36.33
C SER A 843 -27.65 -36.20 35.86
N ILE A 844 -28.98 -36.26 36.00
CA ILE A 844 -29.90 -35.17 35.66
C ILE A 844 -30.73 -34.83 36.90
N THR A 845 -30.57 -33.64 37.45
CA THR A 845 -31.25 -33.24 38.69
C THR A 845 -31.97 -31.91 38.54
N ASN A 846 -33.07 -31.76 39.29
CA ASN A 846 -33.78 -30.49 39.43
C ASN A 846 -34.19 -29.81 38.10
N SER A 847 -34.36 -30.59 37.03
CA SER A 847 -34.54 -30.07 35.67
C SER A 847 -35.99 -30.17 35.20
N SER A 848 -36.41 -29.25 34.34
CA SER A 848 -37.80 -29.10 33.88
C SER A 848 -37.93 -29.32 32.38
N PHE A 849 -38.94 -30.07 31.96
CA PHE A 849 -39.27 -30.38 30.57
C PHE A 849 -40.71 -29.96 30.30
N ILE A 850 -40.89 -28.96 29.44
CA ILE A 850 -42.17 -28.28 29.23
C ILE A 850 -42.49 -28.31 27.74
N ASN A 851 -43.60 -28.92 27.35
CA ASN A 851 -44.11 -29.00 25.98
C ASN A 851 -43.11 -29.59 24.97
N CYS A 852 -42.16 -30.40 25.43
CA CYS A 852 -41.19 -31.06 24.56
C CYS A 852 -41.85 -32.20 23.79
N LYS A 853 -41.50 -32.38 22.51
CA LYS A 853 -42.19 -33.37 21.68
C LYS A 853 -41.33 -34.03 20.61
N THR A 854 -41.66 -35.28 20.29
CA THR A 854 -41.28 -35.87 19.00
C THR A 854 -42.41 -35.67 18.00
N ILE A 855 -42.08 -35.22 16.79
CA ILE A 855 -43.02 -34.84 15.73
C ILE A 855 -43.04 -35.93 14.68
N SER A 856 -44.25 -36.37 14.29
CA SER A 856 -44.39 -37.38 13.25
C SER A 856 -43.98 -36.84 11.87
N ASN A 857 -43.17 -37.60 11.14
CA ASN A 857 -42.80 -37.32 9.77
C ASN A 857 -43.55 -38.30 8.85
N PRO A 858 -44.49 -37.83 8.01
CA PRO A 858 -45.24 -38.71 7.12
C PRO A 858 -44.37 -39.50 6.13
N LEU A 859 -43.17 -38.98 5.82
CA LEU A 859 -42.24 -39.58 4.87
C LEU A 859 -41.37 -40.67 5.50
N GLU A 860 -41.06 -40.58 6.79
CA GLU A 860 -40.25 -41.54 7.54
C GLU A 860 -40.86 -41.77 8.93
N GLN A 861 -41.52 -42.92 9.11
CA GLN A 861 -42.29 -43.23 10.32
C GLN A 861 -41.53 -44.14 11.31
N ASN A 862 -40.23 -44.34 11.10
CA ASN A 862 -39.39 -45.13 12.01
C ASN A 862 -39.07 -44.30 13.26
N PHE A 863 -38.99 -44.93 14.44
CA PHE A 863 -38.63 -44.28 15.71
C PHE A 863 -39.56 -43.08 16.06
N GLY A 864 -39.17 -42.19 16.97
CA GLY A 864 -40.00 -41.09 17.50
C GLY A 864 -40.39 -41.27 18.96
N TRP A 865 -39.58 -41.96 19.74
CA TRP A 865 -39.78 -42.25 21.16
C TRP A 865 -39.23 -41.13 22.05
N GLY A 866 -39.76 -41.01 23.27
CA GLY A 866 -39.22 -40.07 24.25
C GLY A 866 -39.58 -38.61 23.93
N GLY A 867 -40.79 -38.19 24.27
CA GLY A 867 -41.28 -36.83 23.96
C GLY A 867 -40.40 -35.74 24.58
N ALA A 868 -39.90 -35.95 25.81
CA ALA A 868 -38.86 -35.11 26.39
C ALA A 868 -37.49 -35.79 26.35
N ILE A 869 -37.35 -36.99 26.91
CA ILE A 869 -36.05 -37.67 27.06
C ILE A 869 -36.08 -39.03 26.38
N ASN A 870 -35.06 -39.35 25.59
CA ASN A 870 -34.76 -40.70 25.13
C ASN A 870 -33.38 -41.13 25.63
N ILE A 871 -33.25 -42.38 26.08
CA ILE A 871 -31.99 -42.93 26.57
C ILE A 871 -31.79 -44.33 26.00
N GLN A 872 -30.60 -44.58 25.46
CA GLN A 872 -30.17 -45.91 25.06
C GLN A 872 -29.10 -46.43 26.03
N PHE A 873 -29.36 -47.59 26.65
CA PHE A 873 -28.47 -48.22 27.62
C PHE A 873 -27.73 -49.43 27.04
N ASN A 874 -26.41 -49.43 27.22
CA ASN A 874 -25.57 -50.63 27.07
C ASN A 874 -25.04 -51.18 28.42
N MET A 875 -25.62 -50.73 29.55
CA MET A 875 -25.28 -51.20 30.89
C MET A 875 -26.27 -52.26 31.38
N THR A 876 -25.76 -53.34 31.99
CA THR A 876 -26.61 -54.38 32.56
C THR A 876 -27.35 -53.88 33.81
N ALA A 877 -28.59 -54.33 33.99
CA ALA A 877 -29.45 -53.87 35.08
C ALA A 877 -28.86 -54.04 36.48
N GLU A 878 -28.04 -55.07 36.72
CA GLU A 878 -27.38 -55.34 38.00
C GLU A 878 -26.33 -54.28 38.37
N ASN A 879 -25.79 -53.55 37.39
CA ASN A 879 -24.76 -52.54 37.59
C ASN A 879 -25.34 -51.13 37.79
N LEU A 880 -26.63 -50.91 37.52
CA LEU A 880 -27.28 -49.61 37.69
C LEU A 880 -27.35 -49.20 39.17
N ASN A 881 -26.80 -48.03 39.50
CA ASN A 881 -26.85 -47.44 40.84
C ASN A 881 -26.65 -45.91 40.78
N GLU A 882 -26.82 -45.23 41.92
CA GLU A 882 -26.78 -43.76 41.98
C GLU A 882 -25.44 -43.15 41.50
N SER A 883 -24.33 -43.89 41.47
CA SER A 883 -23.03 -43.38 41.00
C SER A 883 -22.87 -43.35 39.48
N ASN A 884 -23.71 -44.08 38.73
CA ASN A 884 -23.63 -44.14 37.26
C ASN A 884 -24.91 -43.70 36.54
N PHE A 885 -26.05 -43.74 37.22
CA PHE A 885 -27.31 -43.29 36.64
C PHE A 885 -28.20 -42.69 37.73
N LEU A 886 -28.48 -41.39 37.61
CA LEU A 886 -29.33 -40.66 38.55
C LEU A 886 -30.19 -39.63 37.81
N MET A 887 -31.50 -39.67 38.01
CA MET A 887 -32.42 -38.64 37.53
C MET A 887 -33.36 -38.20 38.65
N ARG A 888 -33.07 -37.07 39.32
CA ARG A 888 -33.86 -36.66 40.49
C ARG A 888 -34.61 -35.36 40.31
N ASP A 889 -35.80 -35.35 40.91
CA ASP A 889 -36.64 -34.18 41.12
C ASP A 889 -36.97 -33.45 39.81
N LEU A 890 -37.28 -34.25 38.79
CA LEU A 890 -37.64 -33.75 37.45
C LEU A 890 -39.08 -33.24 37.40
N ILE A 891 -39.34 -32.32 36.48
CA ILE A 891 -40.67 -31.78 36.19
C ILE A 891 -41.00 -32.05 34.71
N PHE A 892 -42.18 -32.61 34.44
CA PHE A 892 -42.69 -32.81 33.08
C PHE A 892 -44.06 -32.17 32.94
N ILE A 893 -44.23 -31.29 31.94
CA ILE A 893 -45.50 -30.60 31.67
C ILE A 893 -45.78 -30.65 30.17
N GLY A 894 -46.85 -31.31 29.76
CA GLY A 894 -47.35 -31.25 28.37
C GLY A 894 -46.45 -31.91 27.30
N CYS A 895 -45.52 -32.79 27.70
CA CYS A 895 -44.66 -33.49 26.75
C CYS A 895 -45.40 -34.60 26.00
N SER A 896 -45.03 -34.87 24.74
CA SER A 896 -45.70 -35.86 23.91
C SER A 896 -44.76 -36.56 22.93
N ALA A 897 -44.92 -37.87 22.77
CA ALA A 897 -44.19 -38.66 21.78
C ALA A 897 -45.11 -39.15 20.66
N VAL A 898 -44.54 -39.47 19.50
CA VAL A 898 -45.25 -40.15 18.41
C VAL A 898 -45.80 -41.49 18.92
N ASN A 899 -47.06 -41.79 18.58
CA ASN A 899 -47.82 -42.94 19.08
C ASN A 899 -47.90 -43.03 20.61
N SER A 900 -47.60 -41.94 21.32
CA SER A 900 -47.52 -41.88 22.79
C SER A 900 -46.50 -42.86 23.40
N ILE A 901 -45.43 -43.21 22.66
CA ILE A 901 -44.38 -44.12 23.15
C ILE A 901 -43.35 -43.32 23.96
N GLY A 902 -43.51 -43.33 25.29
CA GLY A 902 -42.65 -42.60 26.21
C GLY A 902 -42.84 -41.08 26.09
N ASN A 903 -44.04 -40.57 26.39
CA ASN A 903 -44.34 -39.13 26.28
C ASN A 903 -43.35 -38.25 27.07
N ASN A 904 -42.93 -38.71 28.25
CA ASN A 904 -41.93 -38.03 29.06
C ASN A 904 -40.54 -38.61 28.82
N ILE A 905 -40.37 -39.89 29.16
CA ILE A 905 -39.09 -40.59 29.09
C ILE A 905 -39.27 -41.89 28.33
N HIS A 906 -38.35 -42.21 27.42
CA HIS A 906 -38.17 -43.54 26.85
C HIS A 906 -36.76 -44.05 27.18
N ILE A 907 -36.67 -45.34 27.52
CA ILE A 907 -35.42 -46.01 27.85
C ILE A 907 -35.36 -47.31 27.06
N GLU A 908 -34.36 -47.44 26.20
CA GLU A 908 -34.02 -48.65 25.47
C GLU A 908 -32.92 -49.42 26.22
N SER A 909 -33.14 -50.71 26.51
CA SER A 909 -32.15 -51.59 27.14
C SER A 909 -32.32 -53.05 26.73
N ASP A 910 -31.26 -53.85 26.88
CA ASP A 910 -31.27 -55.29 26.58
C ASP A 910 -32.33 -56.08 27.37
N ASN A 911 -32.63 -55.65 28.60
CA ASN A 911 -33.65 -56.26 29.44
C ASN A 911 -34.42 -55.17 30.21
N ILE A 912 -35.44 -54.63 29.53
CA ILE A 912 -36.27 -53.52 30.00
C ILE A 912 -36.88 -53.80 31.38
N LEU A 913 -37.33 -55.04 31.65
CA LEU A 913 -37.92 -55.41 32.93
C LEU A 913 -36.90 -55.30 34.07
N ALA A 914 -35.72 -55.91 33.91
CA ALA A 914 -34.68 -55.87 34.92
C ALA A 914 -34.17 -54.43 35.14
N THR A 915 -34.00 -53.66 34.06
CA THR A 915 -33.63 -52.24 34.13
C THR A 915 -34.66 -51.44 34.93
N GLY A 916 -35.96 -51.62 34.66
CA GLY A 916 -37.04 -50.95 35.38
C GLY A 916 -37.10 -51.33 36.87
N GLU A 917 -36.87 -52.61 37.21
CA GLU A 917 -36.78 -53.06 38.60
C GLU A 917 -35.58 -52.44 39.32
N SER A 918 -34.41 -52.39 38.70
CA SER A 918 -33.22 -51.74 39.27
C SER A 918 -33.44 -50.25 39.50
N ILE A 919 -34.01 -49.54 38.53
CA ILE A 919 -34.37 -48.11 38.67
C ILE A 919 -35.31 -47.89 39.85
N LYS A 920 -36.35 -48.72 39.96
CA LYS A 920 -37.32 -48.65 41.04
C LYS A 920 -36.69 -48.95 42.41
N ASN A 921 -35.94 -50.03 42.52
CA ASN A 921 -35.33 -50.47 43.77
C ASN A 921 -34.24 -49.51 44.26
N GLY A 922 -33.47 -48.94 43.32
CA GLY A 922 -32.45 -47.92 43.61
C GLY A 922 -33.00 -46.51 43.77
N ASN A 923 -34.30 -46.28 43.53
CA ASN A 923 -34.91 -44.94 43.52
C ASN A 923 -34.14 -43.96 42.59
N LEU A 924 -33.75 -44.45 41.41
CA LEU A 924 -32.85 -43.73 40.51
C LEU A 924 -33.57 -42.67 39.66
N ILE A 925 -34.90 -42.71 39.57
CA ILE A 925 -35.72 -41.70 38.87
C ILE A 925 -36.80 -41.14 39.83
N THR A 926 -36.81 -39.83 40.06
CA THR A 926 -37.85 -39.13 40.85
C THR A 926 -38.41 -37.89 40.13
N VAL A 927 -39.68 -37.55 40.40
CA VAL A 927 -40.34 -36.34 39.90
C VAL A 927 -40.89 -35.49 41.06
N LYS A 928 -40.95 -34.17 40.89
CA LYS A 928 -41.44 -33.24 41.93
C LYS A 928 -42.95 -33.19 42.07
N ASP A 929 -43.70 -33.26 40.97
CA ASP A 929 -45.16 -33.19 40.99
C ASP A 929 -45.76 -34.61 41.00
N LEU A 930 -46.41 -34.97 42.11
CA LEU A 930 -47.06 -36.26 42.31
C LEU A 930 -48.55 -36.26 41.94
N SER A 931 -49.11 -35.12 41.49
CA SER A 931 -50.53 -35.00 41.13
C SER A 931 -50.92 -35.76 39.85
N ASN A 932 -49.91 -36.13 39.05
CA ASN A 932 -49.99 -37.07 37.94
C ASN A 932 -48.84 -38.08 38.11
N PRO A 933 -48.96 -39.05 39.05
CA PRO A 933 -47.85 -39.92 39.41
C PRO A 933 -47.38 -40.64 38.14
N PRO A 934 -46.09 -40.61 37.81
CA PRO A 934 -45.63 -41.34 36.65
C PRO A 934 -45.82 -42.80 37.01
N ASN A 935 -46.71 -43.47 36.28
CA ASN A 935 -46.47 -44.86 35.98
C ASN A 935 -45.17 -44.89 35.15
N ILE A 936 -44.01 -44.67 35.78
CA ILE A 936 -42.68 -44.77 35.16
C ILE A 936 -42.61 -46.12 34.41
N ILE A 937 -43.32 -47.13 34.93
CA ILE A 937 -43.45 -48.47 34.36
C ILE A 937 -44.43 -48.56 33.16
N SER A 938 -45.45 -47.71 33.01
CA SER A 938 -46.29 -47.71 31.79
C SER A 938 -45.73 -46.85 30.66
N ASP A 939 -44.86 -45.88 30.98
CA ASP A 939 -44.07 -45.12 29.99
C ASP A 939 -42.79 -45.88 29.56
N LEU A 940 -42.33 -46.85 30.37
CA LEU A 940 -41.38 -47.90 29.96
C LEU A 940 -42.14 -48.93 29.10
N TYR A 941 -42.13 -48.74 27.78
CA TYR A 941 -42.86 -49.66 26.89
C TYR A 941 -42.24 -51.06 26.96
N THR A 942 -42.95 -51.98 27.60
CA THR A 942 -42.65 -53.41 27.57
C THR A 942 -43.36 -54.03 26.36
N SER A 943 -42.64 -54.36 25.30
CA SER A 943 -43.10 -55.37 24.34
C SER A 943 -41.94 -56.23 23.88
#